data_AF-A0A0J6XPZ4-F1
#
_entry.id   AF-A0A0J6XPZ4-F1
#
_cell.length_a   1.000
_cell.length_b   1.000
_cell.length_c   1.000
_cell.angle_alpha   90.00
_cell.angle_beta   90.00
_cell.angle_gamma   90.00
#
_symmetry.space_group_name_H-M   'P 1'
#
loop_
_entity.id
_entity.type
_entity.pdbx_description
1 polymer ?
#
loop_
_entity_poly.entity_id
_entity_poly.type
_entity_poly.pdbx_seq_one_letter_code
_entity_poly.pdbx_strand_id
1 'polypeptide(L)'
;MATKPPAGDPVQDAPQVAPPRHAAAGLPAIGHTLRIAQQQMGLARTARTLLKVNQKNGFDCPGCAWPEGDKRHTAEFCENGAKAVAEEATLRRVTPDFFAEHPLADLAGRSGYWLGQQGRITEPMYLPEGADRYEAVPWERAFEIIAEELRALDSPDEALFYTSGRTSNEAAFLFQLFAREFGTNNLPDCSNMCHESSGSALNETIGIGKGSVNLEDLHQADLIIVAGQNPGTNHPRMLSALERAKSAGAKIISVNPLPEAGMERFKNPQTPLGMLKGTALNDLFLQIRIGGDQALFRLLNKLVIETEGATDQDFIREHTHGYEELAATAKRADWQETLTATGLTRPEIERALAMILASQRTIVCWAMGLTQHKHSVATIREVVNLLLLRGNIGRPGAGVCPVRGHSNVQGDRTMGIFERPAPAFLDALDREFGITSPRGHGYDVVRSIEALRDGKAKVLFAMGGNFVGATPDTAVTEAAIRRASLTVHVSTKLNRSHAVTGRRALILPTLGRTDKDVQASGKQFVTVEDSMGMVHASRGNLAPASPRLLSEPAIVARMARAVLGDRSRTPWEEFEKDYAAIRDRISRVVPGFEDFNARAARPEGFRLPHGPRDERRFPTKTGKANFTAAPVEYPEVPEGRLLLQTLRSHDQYNTTIYGLDDRYRGITGGRRVVMVHPEDAAELGLADGSYTDLVSEWKDGVERRAPGFRVVHYPTARGCAAAYYPETNVLVPLDSTADTSNTPASKSVVVRFEPA
;
A
#
# COMPACT_ATOMS: atom_id res chain seq x y z
N MET A 1 3.64 1.04 33.30
CA MET A 1 2.32 1.30 32.69
C MET A 1 2.53 1.99 31.35
N ALA A 2 1.53 1.99 30.46
CA ALA A 2 1.59 2.82 29.25
C ALA A 2 1.59 4.31 29.63
N THR A 3 2.15 5.16 28.78
CA THR A 3 2.08 6.62 28.98
C THR A 3 0.69 7.13 28.61
N LYS A 4 0.28 8.24 29.22
CA LYS A 4 -0.96 8.94 28.86
C LYS A 4 -0.94 9.39 27.39
N PRO A 5 -2.10 9.47 26.72
CA PRO A 5 -2.18 10.07 25.39
C PRO A 5 -1.71 11.54 25.41
N PRO A 6 -1.26 12.09 24.28
CA PRO A 6 -0.89 13.50 24.18
C PRO A 6 -2.12 14.40 24.39
N ALA A 7 -1.98 15.42 25.24
CA ALA A 7 -3.08 16.34 25.56
C ALA A 7 -3.43 17.30 24.40
N GLY A 8 -2.48 17.57 23.50
CA GLY A 8 -2.68 18.42 22.34
C GLY A 8 -1.72 18.05 21.21
N ASP A 9 -1.89 18.71 20.06
CA ASP A 9 -1.02 18.51 18.92
C ASP A 9 0.41 18.96 19.25
N PRO A 10 1.42 18.15 18.94
CA PRO A 10 2.80 18.60 19.04
C PRO A 10 3.04 19.75 18.05
N VAL A 11 3.85 20.72 18.49
CA VAL A 11 4.38 21.78 17.63
C VAL A 11 5.18 21.13 16.50
N GLN A 12 4.77 21.38 15.25
CA GLN A 12 5.29 20.72 14.04
C GLN A 12 5.84 21.71 13.00
N ASP A 13 5.73 23.00 13.29
CA ASP A 13 6.09 24.10 12.41
C ASP A 13 7.59 24.38 12.40
N ALA A 14 8.37 23.94 13.38
CA ALA A 14 9.82 24.14 13.45
C ALA A 14 10.63 22.81 13.47
N PRO A 15 10.61 22.01 12.38
CA PRO A 15 11.40 20.78 12.32
C PRO A 15 12.90 21.07 12.37
N GLN A 16 13.63 20.27 13.15
CA GLN A 16 15.09 20.30 13.19
C GLN A 16 15.67 19.47 12.06
N VAL A 17 16.72 19.98 11.41
CA VAL A 17 17.38 19.34 10.28
C VAL A 17 18.85 19.09 10.62
N ALA A 18 19.29 17.86 10.42
CA ALA A 18 20.66 17.40 10.52
C ALA A 18 21.06 16.67 9.23
N PRO A 19 22.35 16.41 8.99
CA PRO A 19 22.78 15.67 7.81
C PRO A 19 22.09 14.28 7.69
N PRO A 20 21.75 13.83 6.47
CA PRO A 20 21.17 12.51 6.25
C PRO A 20 22.07 11.39 6.75
N ARG A 21 21.49 10.23 7.04
CA ARG A 21 22.24 9.04 7.47
C ARG A 21 22.60 8.19 6.26
N HIS A 22 23.81 7.63 6.29
CA HIS A 22 24.32 6.70 5.26
C HIS A 22 24.19 5.22 5.67
N ALA A 23 23.38 4.94 6.69
CA ALA A 23 23.10 3.57 7.14
C ALA A 23 21.73 3.44 7.79
N ALA A 24 21.07 2.31 7.56
CA ALA A 24 19.81 1.95 8.20
C ALA A 24 19.96 0.85 9.26
N ALA A 25 18.94 0.74 10.13
CA ALA A 25 18.85 -0.19 11.27
C ALA A 25 19.94 0.00 12.37
N GLY A 26 20.28 -1.06 13.11
CA GLY A 26 21.23 -1.03 14.24
C GLY A 26 20.65 -0.70 15.62
N LEU A 27 21.52 -0.56 16.65
CA LEU A 27 21.14 -0.35 18.05
C LEU A 27 20.16 0.82 18.29
N PRO A 28 20.32 2.00 17.65
CA PRO A 28 19.38 3.10 17.85
C PRO A 28 17.96 2.76 17.37
N ALA A 29 17.83 1.93 16.32
CA ALA A 29 16.53 1.47 15.81
C ALA A 29 15.79 0.61 16.84
N ILE A 30 16.53 -0.30 17.49
CA ILE A 30 15.99 -1.17 18.54
C ILE A 30 15.53 -0.34 19.75
N GLY A 31 16.38 0.57 20.24
CA GLY A 31 16.05 1.41 21.40
C GLY A 31 14.82 2.31 21.16
N HIS A 32 14.71 2.90 19.97
CA HIS A 32 13.57 3.72 19.59
C HIS A 32 12.27 2.91 19.51
N THR A 33 12.32 1.75 18.85
CA THR A 33 11.19 0.83 18.73
C THR A 33 10.68 0.37 20.10
N LEU A 34 11.58 -0.04 20.99
CA LEU A 34 11.23 -0.48 22.34
C LEU A 34 10.60 0.65 23.15
N ARG A 35 11.09 1.88 23.01
CA ARG A 35 10.51 3.06 23.68
C ARG A 35 9.07 3.28 23.26
N ILE A 36 8.77 3.32 21.97
CA ILE A 36 7.39 3.49 21.46
C ILE A 36 6.51 2.34 21.93
N ALA A 37 7.00 1.10 21.81
CA ALA A 37 6.26 -0.08 22.25
C ALA A 37 5.92 -0.01 23.75
N GLN A 38 6.86 0.38 24.59
CA GLN A 38 6.64 0.57 26.03
C GLN A 38 5.67 1.72 26.35
N GLN A 39 5.74 2.83 25.61
CA GLN A 39 4.81 3.96 25.76
C GLN A 39 3.37 3.54 25.45
N GLN A 40 3.16 2.70 24.44
CA GLN A 40 1.83 2.22 24.06
C GLN A 40 1.33 1.06 24.94
N MET A 41 2.17 0.05 25.19
CA MET A 41 1.74 -1.24 25.74
C MET A 41 2.21 -1.48 27.19
N GLY A 42 3.20 -0.72 27.67
CA GLY A 42 3.93 -1.05 28.90
C GLY A 42 4.83 -2.28 28.76
N LEU A 43 5.80 -2.43 29.68
CA LEU A 43 6.88 -3.43 29.60
C LEU A 43 6.40 -4.88 29.38
N ALA A 44 5.48 -5.37 30.22
CA ALA A 44 5.05 -6.76 30.20
C ALA A 44 4.29 -7.13 28.91
N ARG A 45 3.38 -6.27 28.45
CA ARG A 45 2.63 -6.52 27.20
C ARG A 45 3.54 -6.36 25.99
N THR A 46 4.48 -5.42 25.98
CA THR A 46 5.49 -5.29 24.92
C THR A 46 6.25 -6.59 24.71
N ALA A 47 6.84 -7.16 25.78
CA ALA A 47 7.63 -8.38 25.68
C ALA A 47 6.80 -9.57 25.15
N ARG A 48 5.59 -9.78 25.69
CA ARG A 48 4.71 -10.89 25.25
C ARG A 48 4.24 -10.74 23.81
N THR A 49 3.93 -9.50 23.39
CA THR A 49 3.33 -9.24 22.07
C THR A 49 4.38 -9.33 20.98
N LEU A 50 5.55 -8.69 21.16
CA LEU A 50 6.60 -8.66 20.14
C LEU A 50 7.19 -10.06 19.86
N LEU A 51 7.25 -10.95 20.87
CA LEU A 51 7.69 -12.35 20.70
C LEU A 51 6.71 -13.21 19.89
N LYS A 52 5.50 -12.71 19.57
CA LYS A 52 4.48 -13.44 18.81
C LYS A 52 4.28 -12.90 17.39
N VAL A 53 4.93 -11.79 17.03
CA VAL A 53 4.80 -11.20 15.69
C VAL A 53 5.48 -12.10 14.65
N ASN A 54 4.77 -12.39 13.56
CA ASN A 54 5.22 -13.19 12.41
C ASN A 54 5.72 -14.61 12.75
N GLN A 55 5.32 -15.14 13.90
CA GLN A 55 5.63 -16.52 14.30
C GLN A 55 4.58 -17.49 13.75
N LYS A 56 4.95 -18.75 13.49
CA LYS A 56 4.04 -19.78 12.93
C LYS A 56 2.74 -19.96 13.75
N ASN A 57 2.83 -19.82 15.07
CA ASN A 57 1.68 -19.88 16.01
C ASN A 57 1.31 -18.50 16.59
N GLY A 58 1.72 -17.43 15.91
CA GLY A 58 1.53 -16.05 16.30
C GLY A 58 0.51 -15.33 15.43
N PHE A 59 0.67 -14.02 15.30
CA PHE A 59 -0.11 -13.19 14.41
C PHE A 59 0.78 -12.52 13.37
N ASP A 60 0.23 -12.32 12.19
CA ASP A 60 0.88 -11.60 11.10
C ASP A 60 0.94 -10.10 11.41
N CYS A 61 2.02 -9.44 11.02
CA CYS A 61 2.19 -8.01 11.23
C CYS A 61 1.07 -7.21 10.51
N PRO A 62 0.28 -6.38 11.20
CA PRO A 62 -0.79 -5.59 10.58
C PRO A 62 -0.29 -4.49 9.63
N GLY A 63 1.03 -4.29 9.58
CA GLY A 63 1.68 -3.35 8.67
C GLY A 63 1.85 -3.94 7.27
N CYS A 64 2.91 -4.72 7.07
CA CYS A 64 3.54 -4.95 5.77
C CYS A 64 3.36 -6.38 5.25
N ALA A 65 3.08 -6.54 3.94
CA ALA A 65 2.93 -7.84 3.27
C ALA A 65 4.27 -8.46 2.84
N TRP A 66 5.37 -8.18 3.53
CA TRP A 66 6.65 -8.81 3.20
C TRP A 66 6.61 -10.28 3.66
N PRO A 67 6.99 -11.23 2.80
CA PRO A 67 6.93 -12.65 3.08
C PRO A 67 7.84 -13.09 4.22
N GLU A 68 7.59 -14.32 4.61
CA GLU A 68 8.03 -14.92 5.84
C GLU A 68 8.87 -16.18 5.53
N GLY A 69 10.19 -16.15 5.78
CA GLY A 69 11.07 -17.31 5.54
C GLY A 69 10.79 -18.51 6.47
N ASP A 70 11.08 -19.75 6.05
CA ASP A 70 10.70 -20.94 6.85
C ASP A 70 11.32 -20.97 8.27
N LYS A 71 12.58 -20.56 8.39
CA LYS A 71 13.25 -20.36 9.69
C LYS A 71 12.89 -18.98 10.26
N ARG A 72 12.15 -18.97 11.37
CA ARG A 72 11.74 -17.76 12.10
C ARG A 72 12.79 -17.34 13.11
N HIS A 73 13.20 -16.07 13.09
CA HIS A 73 13.94 -15.49 14.20
C HIS A 73 12.99 -15.24 15.39
N THR A 74 13.52 -15.18 16.63
CA THR A 74 12.71 -14.90 17.83
C THR A 74 12.11 -13.49 17.81
N ALA A 75 12.81 -12.54 17.17
CA ALA A 75 12.33 -11.21 16.82
C ALA A 75 12.17 -11.10 15.29
N GLU A 76 11.04 -11.60 14.78
CA GLU A 76 10.73 -11.66 13.35
C GLU A 76 9.95 -10.42 12.86
N PHE A 77 10.37 -9.22 13.28
CA PHE A 77 9.72 -7.96 12.92
C PHE A 77 10.76 -6.87 12.64
N CYS A 78 10.39 -5.90 11.80
CA CYS A 78 11.16 -4.67 11.63
C CYS A 78 10.70 -3.58 12.61
N GLU A 79 11.48 -2.49 12.69
CA GLU A 79 11.14 -1.32 13.50
C GLU A 79 9.73 -0.80 13.22
N ASN A 80 9.36 -0.62 11.95
CA ASN A 80 8.00 -0.16 11.59
C ASN A 80 6.91 -1.19 11.86
N GLY A 81 7.23 -2.48 11.77
CA GLY A 81 6.31 -3.55 12.17
C GLY A 81 6.01 -3.52 13.67
N ALA A 82 7.03 -3.33 14.50
CA ALA A 82 6.84 -3.19 15.94
C ALA A 82 6.07 -1.91 16.33
N LYS A 83 6.27 -0.79 15.62
CA LYS A 83 5.44 0.41 15.80
C LYS A 83 3.98 0.16 15.42
N ALA A 84 3.71 -0.53 14.30
CA ALA A 84 2.36 -0.91 13.89
C ALA A 84 1.67 -1.80 14.94
N VAL A 85 2.39 -2.77 15.47
CA VAL A 85 1.90 -3.64 16.54
C VAL A 85 1.66 -2.87 17.84
N ALA A 86 2.58 -1.99 18.22
CA ALA A 86 2.44 -1.14 19.41
C ALA A 86 1.21 -0.24 19.32
N GLU A 87 0.98 0.35 18.14
CA GLU A 87 -0.15 1.22 17.87
C GLU A 87 -1.48 0.49 18.04
N GLU A 88 -1.59 -0.76 17.54
CA GLU A 88 -2.79 -1.59 17.61
C GLU A 88 -3.01 -2.20 19.01
N ALA A 89 -1.95 -2.70 19.65
CA ALA A 89 -1.97 -3.39 20.95
C ALA A 89 -1.90 -2.44 22.16
N THR A 90 -1.98 -1.13 21.93
CA THR A 90 -1.92 -0.09 22.95
C THR A 90 -2.89 -0.32 24.11
N LEU A 91 -2.50 0.14 25.31
CA LEU A 91 -3.35 0.16 26.51
C LEU A 91 -4.21 1.43 26.61
N ARG A 92 -4.00 2.43 25.74
CA ARG A 92 -4.83 3.64 25.70
C ARG A 92 -6.22 3.34 25.14
N ARG A 93 -7.24 4.05 25.60
CA ARG A 93 -8.65 3.83 25.25
C ARG A 93 -9.32 5.14 24.88
N VAL A 94 -10.16 5.07 23.86
CA VAL A 94 -11.11 6.11 23.47
C VAL A 94 -12.49 5.59 23.82
N THR A 95 -13.02 6.08 24.94
CA THR A 95 -14.35 5.73 25.49
C THR A 95 -15.41 6.72 25.04
N PRO A 96 -16.70 6.48 25.32
CA PRO A 96 -17.76 7.46 25.06
C PRO A 96 -17.48 8.84 25.68
N ASP A 97 -16.88 8.89 26.88
CA ASP A 97 -16.52 10.16 27.55
C ASP A 97 -15.57 11.02 26.71
N PHE A 98 -14.64 10.42 25.97
CA PHE A 98 -13.77 11.16 25.04
C PHE A 98 -14.60 11.89 23.98
N PHE A 99 -15.58 11.22 23.38
CA PHE A 99 -16.44 11.84 22.38
C PHE A 99 -17.41 12.88 22.97
N ALA A 100 -17.81 12.70 24.22
CA ALA A 100 -18.57 13.71 24.96
C ALA A 100 -17.74 14.98 25.21
N GLU A 101 -16.42 14.86 25.43
CA GLU A 101 -15.50 15.99 25.62
C GLU A 101 -15.08 16.66 24.30
N HIS A 102 -14.90 15.91 23.21
CA HIS A 102 -14.38 16.41 21.94
C HIS A 102 -15.44 16.59 20.84
N PRO A 103 -15.84 17.84 20.49
CA PRO A 103 -16.77 18.07 19.39
C PRO A 103 -16.10 17.81 18.04
N LEU A 104 -16.88 17.59 17.00
CA LEU A 104 -16.39 17.28 15.66
C LEU A 104 -15.47 18.38 15.12
N ALA A 105 -15.79 19.65 15.41
CA ALA A 105 -14.97 20.79 15.03
C ALA A 105 -13.58 20.77 15.70
N ASP A 106 -13.49 20.30 16.94
CA ASP A 106 -12.20 20.08 17.63
C ASP A 106 -11.42 18.96 16.94
N LEU A 107 -12.04 17.78 16.77
CA LEU A 107 -11.41 16.64 16.09
C LEU A 107 -10.91 17.00 14.68
N ALA A 108 -11.65 17.85 13.96
CA ALA A 108 -11.28 18.34 12.64
C ALA A 108 -10.08 19.32 12.65
N GLY A 109 -9.75 19.93 13.78
CA GLY A 109 -8.55 20.74 13.96
C GLY A 109 -7.30 19.93 14.32
N ARG A 110 -7.45 18.65 14.73
CA ARG A 110 -6.35 17.83 15.23
C ARG A 110 -5.53 17.17 14.12
N SER A 111 -4.24 16.99 14.35
CA SER A 111 -3.36 16.27 13.42
C SER A 111 -3.68 14.77 13.38
N GLY A 112 -3.33 14.13 12.26
CA GLY A 112 -3.42 12.67 12.14
C GLY A 112 -2.59 11.92 13.19
N TYR A 113 -1.48 12.52 13.64
CA TYR A 113 -0.69 12.01 14.76
C TYR A 113 -1.51 12.03 16.06
N TRP A 114 -2.06 13.18 16.45
CA TRP A 114 -2.82 13.29 17.70
C TRP A 114 -4.03 12.35 17.70
N LEU A 115 -4.80 12.30 16.61
CA LEU A 115 -5.95 11.41 16.46
C LEU A 115 -5.55 9.95 16.67
N GLY A 116 -4.51 9.49 15.97
CA GLY A 116 -4.01 8.12 16.12
C GLY A 116 -3.52 7.82 17.55
N GLN A 117 -2.90 8.77 18.23
CA GLN A 117 -2.28 8.56 19.53
C GLN A 117 -3.24 8.48 20.73
N GLN A 118 -4.55 8.76 20.54
CA GLN A 118 -5.55 8.74 21.63
C GLN A 118 -5.84 7.33 22.17
N GLY A 119 -5.80 6.30 21.33
CA GLY A 119 -5.98 4.91 21.77
C GLY A 119 -6.99 4.12 20.94
N ARG A 120 -7.42 2.98 21.48
CA ARG A 120 -8.41 2.08 20.86
C ARG A 120 -9.84 2.52 21.19
N ILE A 121 -10.69 2.60 20.17
CA ILE A 121 -12.14 2.87 20.34
C ILE A 121 -12.80 1.64 20.98
N THR A 122 -13.69 1.85 21.96
CA THR A 122 -14.22 0.76 22.79
C THR A 122 -15.64 0.31 22.48
N GLU A 123 -16.44 1.17 21.84
CA GLU A 123 -17.87 1.00 21.56
C GLU A 123 -18.29 1.64 20.22
N PRO A 124 -19.38 1.19 19.60
CA PRO A 124 -19.96 1.86 18.45
C PRO A 124 -20.35 3.30 18.79
N MET A 125 -19.98 4.22 17.92
CA MET A 125 -20.27 5.65 18.08
C MET A 125 -21.07 6.13 16.88
N TYR A 126 -22.09 6.94 17.14
CA TYR A 126 -22.98 7.52 16.13
C TYR A 126 -22.96 9.04 16.21
N LEU A 127 -22.89 9.69 15.06
CA LEU A 127 -23.09 11.13 14.91
C LEU A 127 -24.47 11.32 14.24
N PRO A 128 -25.49 11.76 15.00
CA PRO A 128 -26.78 12.14 14.45
C PRO A 128 -26.67 13.31 13.48
N GLU A 129 -27.63 13.42 12.56
CA GLU A 129 -27.71 14.57 11.67
C GLU A 129 -27.87 15.88 12.44
N GLY A 130 -27.00 16.85 12.15
CA GLY A 130 -26.97 18.16 12.80
C GLY A 130 -26.31 18.18 14.19
N ALA A 131 -25.89 17.03 14.73
CA ALA A 131 -25.14 16.99 15.98
C ALA A 131 -23.68 17.42 15.78
N ASP A 132 -23.06 17.93 16.83
CA ASP A 132 -21.64 18.30 16.86
C ASP A 132 -20.76 17.28 17.61
N ARG A 133 -21.36 16.22 18.16
CA ARG A 133 -20.68 15.18 18.97
C ARG A 133 -21.20 13.80 18.66
N TYR A 134 -20.31 12.82 18.76
CA TYR A 134 -20.70 11.42 18.71
C TYR A 134 -21.31 10.95 20.03
N GLU A 135 -22.35 10.14 19.95
CA GLU A 135 -22.96 9.42 21.06
C GLU A 135 -22.72 7.91 20.94
N ALA A 136 -22.62 7.21 22.07
CA ALA A 136 -22.46 5.77 22.07
C ALA A 136 -23.80 5.09 21.75
N VAL A 137 -23.78 4.08 20.89
CA VAL A 137 -24.97 3.30 20.53
C VAL A 137 -24.72 1.79 20.68
N PRO A 138 -25.75 1.00 20.99
CA PRO A 138 -25.66 -0.46 20.90
C PRO A 138 -25.35 -0.91 19.47
N TRP A 139 -24.78 -2.11 19.32
CA TRP A 139 -24.48 -2.69 18.00
C TRP A 139 -25.73 -2.87 17.15
N GLU A 140 -26.81 -3.32 17.76
CA GLU A 140 -28.10 -3.54 17.12
C GLU A 140 -28.60 -2.22 16.49
N ARG A 141 -28.52 -1.12 17.24
CA ARG A 141 -28.90 0.20 16.72
C ARG A 141 -27.98 0.68 15.60
N ALA A 142 -26.67 0.44 15.71
CA ALA A 142 -25.73 0.78 14.65
C ALA A 142 -26.06 0.05 13.33
N PHE A 143 -26.38 -1.25 13.39
CA PHE A 143 -26.78 -2.02 12.22
C PHE A 143 -28.15 -1.60 11.66
N GLU A 144 -29.10 -1.23 12.52
CA GLU A 144 -30.39 -0.66 12.10
C GLU A 144 -30.20 0.63 11.29
N ILE A 145 -29.37 1.57 11.77
CA ILE A 145 -29.08 2.82 11.06
C ILE A 145 -28.50 2.55 9.66
N ILE A 146 -27.57 1.59 9.57
CA ILE A 146 -26.98 1.18 8.28
C ILE A 146 -28.06 0.60 7.36
N ALA A 147 -28.92 -0.26 7.91
CA ALA A 147 -29.98 -0.91 7.15
C ALA A 147 -31.09 0.08 6.72
N GLU A 148 -31.42 1.06 7.55
CA GLU A 148 -32.33 2.16 7.22
C GLU A 148 -31.79 2.96 6.02
N GLU A 149 -30.53 3.39 6.06
CA GLU A 149 -29.90 4.17 4.98
C GLU A 149 -29.75 3.36 3.69
N LEU A 150 -29.22 2.14 3.75
CA LEU A 150 -29.01 1.32 2.55
C LEU A 150 -30.34 0.91 1.88
N ARG A 151 -31.41 0.68 2.64
CA ARG A 151 -32.73 0.37 2.07
C ARG A 151 -33.45 1.58 1.49
N ALA A 152 -33.05 2.79 1.87
CA ALA A 152 -33.65 4.03 1.38
C ALA A 152 -33.00 4.54 0.07
N LEU A 153 -31.96 3.87 -0.42
CA LEU A 153 -31.31 4.22 -1.69
C LEU A 153 -32.20 3.90 -2.88
N ASP A 154 -32.13 4.74 -3.92
CA ASP A 154 -32.88 4.54 -5.16
C ASP A 154 -32.24 3.43 -6.03
N SER A 155 -30.94 3.20 -5.84
CA SER A 155 -30.17 2.14 -6.48
C SER A 155 -29.07 1.62 -5.54
N PRO A 156 -28.74 0.31 -5.55
CA PRO A 156 -27.60 -0.22 -4.82
C PRO A 156 -26.27 0.45 -5.18
N ASP A 157 -26.14 0.96 -6.41
CA ASP A 157 -24.94 1.65 -6.90
C ASP A 157 -24.73 3.04 -6.28
N GLU A 158 -25.66 3.52 -5.44
CA GLU A 158 -25.47 4.71 -4.62
C GLU A 158 -24.67 4.42 -3.33
N ALA A 159 -24.30 3.16 -3.08
CA ALA A 159 -23.45 2.75 -1.96
C ALA A 159 -22.03 2.38 -2.42
N LEU A 160 -21.05 2.76 -1.61
CA LEU A 160 -19.62 2.47 -1.82
C LEU A 160 -19.08 1.63 -0.65
N PHE A 161 -18.47 0.48 -0.96
CA PHE A 161 -17.94 -0.46 0.02
C PHE A 161 -16.41 -0.50 -0.04
N TYR A 162 -15.77 0.53 0.52
CA TYR A 162 -14.31 0.67 0.52
C TYR A 162 -13.62 -0.34 1.44
N THR A 163 -12.51 -0.91 0.99
CA THR A 163 -11.71 -1.86 1.79
C THR A 163 -10.24 -1.44 1.89
N SER A 164 -9.72 -1.46 3.11
CA SER A 164 -8.29 -1.28 3.37
C SER A 164 -7.53 -2.59 3.26
N GLY A 165 -6.27 -2.54 2.79
CA GLY A 165 -5.39 -3.70 2.59
C GLY A 165 -4.99 -4.48 3.84
N ARG A 166 -5.63 -4.25 4.99
CA ARG A 166 -5.40 -4.91 6.27
C ARG A 166 -6.55 -5.86 6.66
N THR A 167 -7.68 -5.79 5.97
CA THR A 167 -8.81 -6.67 6.22
C THR A 167 -8.38 -8.12 5.97
N SER A 168 -8.88 -9.06 6.76
CA SER A 168 -8.55 -10.49 6.59
C SER A 168 -9.22 -11.10 5.37
N ASN A 169 -8.72 -12.24 4.88
CA ASN A 169 -9.34 -12.94 3.75
C ASN A 169 -10.79 -13.32 4.02
N GLU A 170 -11.09 -13.82 5.22
CA GLU A 170 -12.45 -14.21 5.61
C GLU A 170 -13.38 -12.99 5.63
N ALA A 171 -12.95 -11.88 6.23
CA ALA A 171 -13.74 -10.65 6.26
C ALA A 171 -13.91 -10.03 4.86
N ALA A 172 -12.86 -10.01 4.05
CA ALA A 172 -12.88 -9.48 2.68
C ALA A 172 -13.86 -10.28 1.80
N PHE A 173 -13.84 -11.61 1.91
CA PHE A 173 -14.75 -12.48 1.17
C PHE A 173 -16.21 -12.25 1.58
N LEU A 174 -16.50 -12.14 2.88
CA LEU A 174 -17.85 -11.82 3.35
C LEU A 174 -18.30 -10.42 2.90
N PHE A 175 -17.39 -9.45 2.91
CA PHE A 175 -17.72 -8.06 2.59
C PHE A 175 -18.07 -7.87 1.10
N GLN A 176 -17.30 -8.48 0.18
CA GLN A 176 -17.69 -8.48 -1.23
C GLN A 176 -18.98 -9.25 -1.49
N LEU A 177 -19.19 -10.37 -0.78
CA LEU A 177 -20.39 -11.18 -0.95
C LEU A 177 -21.62 -10.36 -0.55
N PHE A 178 -21.54 -9.67 0.58
CA PHE A 178 -22.58 -8.76 1.02
C PHE A 178 -22.85 -7.65 0.00
N ALA A 179 -21.82 -6.97 -0.51
CA ALA A 179 -22.00 -5.89 -1.48
C ALA A 179 -22.68 -6.36 -2.78
N ARG A 180 -22.31 -7.56 -3.27
CA ARG A 180 -22.89 -8.15 -4.48
C ARG A 180 -24.30 -8.70 -4.27
N GLU A 181 -24.58 -9.24 -3.09
CA GLU A 181 -25.93 -9.64 -2.70
C GLU A 181 -26.85 -8.42 -2.46
N PHE A 182 -26.29 -7.31 -1.98
CA PHE A 182 -26.96 -6.00 -1.92
C PHE A 182 -27.23 -5.43 -3.31
N GLY A 183 -26.40 -5.78 -4.30
CA GLY A 183 -26.65 -5.52 -5.72
C GLY A 183 -25.69 -4.52 -6.36
N THR A 184 -24.49 -4.31 -5.82
CA THR A 184 -23.48 -3.43 -6.45
C THR A 184 -22.09 -4.09 -6.56
N ASN A 185 -21.28 -3.61 -7.53
CA ASN A 185 -19.85 -3.90 -7.64
C ASN A 185 -18.97 -2.74 -7.16
N ASN A 186 -19.53 -1.73 -6.49
CA ASN A 186 -18.80 -0.59 -5.93
C ASN A 186 -17.92 -0.99 -4.74
N LEU A 187 -16.80 -1.64 -5.05
CA LEU A 187 -15.81 -2.19 -4.11
C LEU A 187 -14.45 -1.53 -4.33
N PRO A 188 -14.32 -0.19 -4.13
CA PRO A 188 -13.04 0.48 -4.21
C PRO A 188 -12.10 -0.04 -3.12
N ASP A 189 -10.81 -0.10 -3.40
CA ASP A 189 -9.84 -0.61 -2.44
C ASP A 189 -8.54 0.19 -2.45
N CYS A 190 -7.73 -0.01 -1.40
CA CYS A 190 -6.46 0.70 -1.30
C CYS A 190 -5.47 0.37 -2.44
N SER A 191 -5.61 -0.76 -3.14
CA SER A 191 -4.76 -1.07 -4.31
C SER A 191 -5.01 -0.10 -5.46
N ASN A 192 -6.23 0.44 -5.62
CA ASN A 192 -6.51 1.49 -6.62
C ASN A 192 -5.54 2.68 -6.47
N MET A 193 -5.11 3.00 -5.24
CA MET A 193 -4.17 4.08 -4.95
C MET A 193 -2.69 3.68 -4.98
N CYS A 194 -2.38 2.39 -5.13
CA CYS A 194 -1.02 1.87 -4.97
C CYS A 194 -0.56 1.08 -6.19
N HIS A 195 -1.02 -0.16 -6.34
CA HIS A 195 -0.46 -1.12 -7.30
C HIS A 195 -1.49 -1.59 -8.35
N GLU A 196 -2.60 -0.89 -8.54
CA GLU A 196 -3.52 -1.15 -9.65
C GLU A 196 -2.78 -1.03 -11.01
N SER A 197 -1.82 -0.10 -11.12
CA SER A 197 -0.91 -0.02 -12.27
C SER A 197 -0.07 -1.30 -12.47
N SER A 198 0.45 -1.91 -11.40
CA SER A 198 1.13 -3.22 -11.48
C SER A 198 0.19 -4.31 -11.96
N GLY A 199 -1.02 -4.38 -11.39
CA GLY A 199 -2.02 -5.38 -11.79
C GLY A 199 -2.42 -5.26 -13.25
N SER A 200 -2.68 -4.03 -13.71
CA SER A 200 -3.03 -3.74 -15.11
C SER A 200 -1.93 -4.13 -16.08
N ALA A 201 -0.67 -3.76 -15.80
CA ALA A 201 0.47 -4.12 -16.66
C ALA A 201 0.72 -5.63 -16.70
N LEU A 202 0.68 -6.31 -15.56
CA LEU A 202 1.02 -7.73 -15.46
C LEU A 202 -0.08 -8.65 -15.96
N ASN A 203 -1.36 -8.29 -15.79
CA ASN A 203 -2.47 -9.04 -16.40
C ASN A 203 -2.37 -9.05 -17.92
N GLU A 204 -1.97 -7.93 -18.54
CA GLU A 204 -1.81 -7.87 -20.00
C GLU A 204 -0.56 -8.62 -20.49
N THR A 205 0.56 -8.45 -19.79
CA THR A 205 1.86 -8.96 -20.26
C THR A 205 2.10 -10.42 -19.91
N ILE A 206 1.68 -10.88 -18.73
CA ILE A 206 1.93 -12.26 -18.26
C ILE A 206 0.66 -12.99 -17.78
N GLY A 207 -0.50 -12.34 -17.80
CA GLY A 207 -1.79 -12.94 -17.48
C GLY A 207 -2.13 -13.01 -15.98
N ILE A 208 -1.21 -12.59 -15.10
CA ILE A 208 -1.41 -12.61 -13.64
C ILE A 208 -0.91 -11.29 -13.03
N GLY A 209 -1.78 -10.57 -12.36
CA GLY A 209 -1.51 -9.28 -11.70
C GLY A 209 -0.64 -9.33 -10.43
N LYS A 210 0.11 -10.42 -10.20
CA LYS A 210 0.89 -10.69 -8.98
C LYS A 210 2.37 -10.85 -9.28
N GLY A 211 3.20 -10.83 -8.24
CA GLY A 211 4.63 -11.11 -8.38
C GLY A 211 4.89 -12.56 -8.76
N SER A 212 5.95 -12.80 -9.53
CA SER A 212 6.34 -14.14 -10.01
C SER A 212 7.54 -14.70 -9.25
N VAL A 213 7.92 -14.09 -8.12
CA VAL A 213 9.17 -14.33 -7.40
C VAL A 213 8.85 -14.75 -5.98
N ASN A 214 9.56 -15.77 -5.47
CA ASN A 214 9.53 -16.15 -4.07
C ASN A 214 10.75 -15.60 -3.30
N LEU A 215 10.72 -15.68 -1.97
CA LEU A 215 11.80 -15.16 -1.14
C LEU A 215 13.13 -15.86 -1.42
N GLU A 216 13.08 -17.16 -1.74
CA GLU A 216 14.27 -17.94 -2.08
C GLU A 216 14.84 -17.58 -3.47
N ASP A 217 14.01 -17.06 -4.38
CA ASP A 217 14.49 -16.58 -5.68
C ASP A 217 15.38 -15.35 -5.49
N LEU A 218 15.05 -14.44 -4.55
CA LEU A 218 15.93 -13.31 -4.24
C LEU A 218 17.34 -13.75 -3.82
N HIS A 219 17.46 -14.88 -3.11
CA HIS A 219 18.76 -15.41 -2.69
C HIS A 219 19.56 -16.04 -3.83
N GLN A 220 18.91 -16.39 -4.94
CA GLN A 220 19.49 -17.06 -6.10
C GLN A 220 19.75 -16.12 -7.29
N ALA A 221 19.31 -14.87 -7.22
CA ALA A 221 19.48 -13.91 -8.30
C ALA A 221 20.95 -13.54 -8.52
N ASP A 222 21.32 -13.31 -9.78
CA ASP A 222 22.62 -12.72 -10.13
C ASP A 222 22.53 -11.19 -10.09
N LEU A 223 21.36 -10.64 -10.42
CA LEU A 223 21.08 -9.21 -10.44
C LEU A 223 19.70 -8.93 -9.85
N ILE A 224 19.65 -7.98 -8.92
CA ILE A 224 18.40 -7.43 -8.39
C ILE A 224 18.35 -5.94 -8.71
N ILE A 225 17.34 -5.51 -9.46
CA ILE A 225 17.06 -4.10 -9.73
C ILE A 225 15.95 -3.66 -8.76
N VAL A 226 16.22 -2.68 -7.92
CA VAL A 226 15.26 -2.07 -6.99
C VAL A 226 14.86 -0.70 -7.54
N ALA A 227 13.70 -0.62 -8.18
CA ALA A 227 13.23 0.56 -8.89
C ALA A 227 12.02 1.23 -8.20
N GLY A 228 12.08 2.54 -7.97
CA GLY A 228 10.99 3.30 -7.38
C GLY A 228 10.57 2.79 -5.99
N GLN A 229 11.54 2.32 -5.20
CA GLN A 229 11.32 1.70 -3.89
C GLN A 229 12.42 2.08 -2.90
N ASN A 230 12.02 2.35 -1.66
CA ASN A 230 12.91 2.50 -0.51
C ASN A 230 12.69 1.37 0.50
N PRO A 231 13.40 0.23 0.39
CA PRO A 231 13.25 -0.87 1.32
C PRO A 231 13.57 -0.50 2.78
N GLY A 232 14.50 0.44 3.01
CA GLY A 232 14.93 0.80 4.36
C GLY A 232 13.83 1.41 5.24
N THR A 233 12.92 2.16 4.64
CA THR A 233 11.76 2.73 5.36
C THR A 233 10.50 1.89 5.16
N ASN A 234 10.26 1.40 3.94
CA ASN A 234 8.97 0.85 3.54
C ASN A 234 8.84 -0.65 3.77
N HIS A 235 9.95 -1.39 3.59
CA HIS A 235 10.01 -2.84 3.67
C HIS A 235 11.31 -3.31 4.35
N PRO A 236 11.62 -2.91 5.60
CA PRO A 236 12.97 -3.10 6.14
C PRO A 236 13.42 -4.56 6.22
N ARG A 237 12.48 -5.51 6.28
CA ARG A 237 12.77 -6.96 6.22
C ARG A 237 13.36 -7.41 4.88
N MET A 238 13.10 -6.70 3.80
CA MET A 238 13.71 -6.93 2.49
C MET A 238 15.23 -6.70 2.54
N LEU A 239 15.73 -5.79 3.39
CA LEU A 239 17.17 -5.54 3.50
C LEU A 239 17.95 -6.80 3.90
N SER A 240 17.40 -7.65 4.77
CA SER A 240 18.01 -8.94 5.12
C SER A 240 18.04 -9.92 3.94
N ALA A 241 17.00 -9.93 3.10
CA ALA A 241 16.98 -10.76 1.89
C ALA A 241 18.02 -10.27 0.86
N LEU A 242 18.13 -8.95 0.68
CA LEU A 242 19.15 -8.32 -0.17
C LEU A 242 20.57 -8.56 0.34
N GLU A 243 20.80 -8.48 1.65
CA GLU A 243 22.10 -8.83 2.25
C GLU A 243 22.46 -10.29 1.99
N ARG A 244 21.51 -11.22 2.12
CA ARG A 244 21.75 -12.64 1.81
C ARG A 244 22.04 -12.86 0.33
N ALA A 245 21.31 -12.22 -0.57
CA ALA A 245 21.60 -12.25 -2.01
C ALA A 245 23.01 -11.71 -2.31
N LYS A 246 23.38 -10.57 -1.72
CA LYS A 246 24.72 -9.97 -1.83
C LYS A 246 25.81 -10.94 -1.36
N SER A 247 25.58 -11.59 -0.23
CA SER A 247 26.49 -12.60 0.33
C SER A 247 26.63 -13.83 -0.58
N ALA A 248 25.61 -14.12 -1.39
CA ALA A 248 25.63 -15.17 -2.40
C ALA A 248 26.24 -14.71 -3.75
N GLY A 249 26.69 -13.45 -3.85
CA GLY A 249 27.34 -12.90 -5.04
C GLY A 249 26.45 -12.04 -5.93
N ALA A 250 25.17 -11.85 -5.58
CA ALA A 250 24.25 -11.02 -6.36
C ALA A 250 24.74 -9.57 -6.47
N LYS A 251 24.45 -8.96 -7.62
CA LYS A 251 24.60 -7.53 -7.85
C LYS A 251 23.28 -6.80 -7.62
N ILE A 252 23.34 -5.55 -7.17
CA ILE A 252 22.15 -4.73 -6.87
C ILE A 252 22.28 -3.36 -7.54
N ILE A 253 21.26 -3.02 -8.34
CA ILE A 253 21.06 -1.68 -8.91
C ILE A 253 19.88 -1.03 -8.18
N SER A 254 20.06 0.18 -7.65
CA SER A 254 18.93 1.01 -7.21
C SER A 254 18.61 2.07 -8.25
N VAL A 255 17.33 2.26 -8.55
CA VAL A 255 16.83 3.32 -9.43
C VAL A 255 15.83 4.17 -8.64
N ASN A 256 16.27 5.33 -8.14
CA ASN A 256 15.46 6.23 -7.33
C ASN A 256 15.97 7.69 -7.44
N PRO A 257 15.12 8.70 -7.22
CA PRO A 257 15.56 10.10 -7.25
C PRO A 257 16.37 10.54 -6.01
N LEU A 258 16.19 9.86 -4.88
CA LEU A 258 16.89 10.15 -3.63
C LEU A 258 17.86 9.00 -3.28
N PRO A 259 19.04 9.32 -2.72
CA PRO A 259 19.87 8.32 -2.06
C PRO A 259 19.18 7.81 -0.80
N GLU A 260 19.07 6.48 -0.66
CA GLU A 260 18.36 5.84 0.44
C GLU A 260 19.33 5.12 1.38
N ALA A 261 19.35 5.55 2.65
CA ALA A 261 20.27 5.06 3.69
C ALA A 261 20.35 3.53 3.79
N GLY A 262 19.22 2.85 3.63
CA GLY A 262 19.14 1.39 3.72
C GLY A 262 19.80 0.66 2.56
N MET A 263 19.88 1.29 1.39
CA MET A 263 20.55 0.72 0.21
C MET A 263 22.04 1.04 0.18
N GLU A 264 22.45 2.19 0.74
CA GLU A 264 23.87 2.52 0.92
C GLU A 264 24.55 1.58 1.91
N ARG A 265 23.95 1.37 3.09
CA ARG A 265 24.48 0.45 4.10
C ARG A 265 23.41 -0.08 5.05
N PHE A 266 23.27 -1.39 5.11
CA PHE A 266 22.39 -2.06 6.06
C PHE A 266 23.17 -2.57 7.27
N LYS A 267 22.81 -2.12 8.48
CA LYS A 267 23.35 -2.68 9.74
C LYS A 267 22.38 -3.71 10.31
N ASN A 268 22.55 -4.97 9.90
CA ASN A 268 21.62 -6.04 10.26
C ASN A 268 21.54 -6.25 11.78
N PRO A 269 20.39 -5.99 12.44
CA PRO A 269 20.23 -6.15 13.88
C PRO A 269 20.15 -7.62 14.34
N GLN A 270 20.02 -8.57 13.41
CA GLN A 270 19.90 -9.99 13.70
C GLN A 270 21.27 -10.69 13.85
N THR A 271 22.39 -10.04 13.50
CA THR A 271 23.73 -10.62 13.66
C THR A 271 24.71 -9.63 14.31
N PRO A 272 25.54 -10.04 15.28
CA PRO A 272 26.50 -9.15 15.93
C PRO A 272 27.48 -8.48 14.95
N LEU A 273 27.99 -9.23 13.97
CA LEU A 273 28.91 -8.70 12.96
C LEU A 273 28.21 -7.73 11.99
N GLY A 274 26.96 -8.01 11.62
CA GLY A 274 26.13 -7.14 10.78
C GLY A 274 25.83 -5.79 11.44
N MET A 275 25.69 -5.75 12.77
CA MET A 275 25.52 -4.49 13.51
C MET A 275 26.77 -3.61 13.54
N LEU A 276 27.96 -4.21 13.52
CA LEU A 276 29.25 -3.49 13.59
C LEU A 276 29.67 -2.94 12.22
N LYS A 277 29.78 -3.82 11.21
CA LYS A 277 30.34 -3.48 9.90
C LYS A 277 29.29 -2.93 8.92
N GLY A 278 28.09 -3.52 8.97
CA GLY A 278 27.04 -3.34 7.96
C GLY A 278 27.45 -3.80 6.55
N THR A 279 26.46 -3.98 5.69
CA THR A 279 26.64 -4.45 4.31
C THR A 279 26.24 -3.33 3.36
N ALA A 280 27.13 -2.96 2.43
CA ALA A 280 26.79 -2.06 1.34
C ALA A 280 25.98 -2.85 0.30
N LEU A 281 24.72 -2.47 0.09
CA LEU A 281 23.84 -3.23 -0.79
C LEU A 281 24.02 -2.82 -2.25
N ASN A 282 23.98 -1.52 -2.54
CA ASN A 282 24.12 -1.01 -3.91
C ASN A 282 25.50 -1.26 -4.53
N ASP A 283 25.53 -1.84 -5.74
CA ASP A 283 26.69 -1.79 -6.64
C ASP A 283 26.61 -0.60 -7.61
N LEU A 284 25.39 -0.17 -7.95
CA LEU A 284 25.11 0.97 -8.81
C LEU A 284 23.84 1.68 -8.31
N PHE A 285 23.92 3.00 -8.16
CA PHE A 285 22.77 3.85 -7.87
C PHE A 285 22.55 4.74 -9.09
N LEU A 286 21.38 4.59 -9.73
CA LEU A 286 20.91 5.45 -10.81
C LEU A 286 19.99 6.50 -10.21
N GLN A 287 20.50 7.73 -10.06
CA GLN A 287 19.74 8.84 -9.51
C GLN A 287 18.78 9.42 -10.55
N ILE A 288 17.69 8.69 -10.81
CA ILE A 288 16.78 9.02 -11.89
C ILE A 288 15.90 10.23 -11.56
N ARG A 289 15.67 11.09 -12.55
CA ARG A 289 14.63 12.12 -12.52
C ARG A 289 13.25 11.47 -12.47
N ILE A 290 12.35 12.03 -11.68
CA ILE A 290 10.98 11.52 -11.48
C ILE A 290 10.28 11.29 -12.83
N GLY A 291 9.78 10.08 -13.03
CA GLY A 291 9.03 9.69 -14.23
C GLY A 291 9.89 9.36 -15.46
N GLY A 292 11.22 9.35 -15.35
CA GLY A 292 12.13 8.97 -16.43
C GLY A 292 12.27 7.46 -16.66
N ASP A 293 11.69 6.62 -15.80
CA ASP A 293 11.89 5.17 -15.78
C ASP A 293 11.50 4.48 -17.10
N GLN A 294 10.42 4.93 -17.76
CA GLN A 294 10.01 4.35 -19.04
C GLN A 294 11.09 4.51 -20.10
N ALA A 295 11.68 5.71 -20.21
CA ALA A 295 12.76 6.00 -21.15
C ALA A 295 14.01 5.15 -20.84
N LEU A 296 14.37 5.03 -19.55
CA LEU A 296 15.49 4.19 -19.12
C LEU A 296 15.31 2.73 -19.56
N PHE A 297 14.18 2.10 -19.20
CA PHE A 297 13.95 0.69 -19.54
C PHE A 297 13.77 0.49 -21.05
N ARG A 298 13.15 1.43 -21.77
CA ARG A 298 13.07 1.39 -23.24
C ARG A 298 14.46 1.43 -23.88
N LEU A 299 15.36 2.29 -23.42
CA LEU A 299 16.73 2.35 -23.93
C LEU A 299 17.52 1.08 -23.57
N LEU A 300 17.36 0.54 -22.36
CA LEU A 300 17.98 -0.73 -21.99
C LEU A 300 17.47 -1.89 -22.86
N ASN A 301 16.16 -1.92 -23.16
CA ASN A 301 15.57 -2.89 -24.09
C ASN A 301 16.19 -2.79 -25.49
N LYS A 302 16.35 -1.57 -26.02
CA LYS A 302 17.06 -1.32 -27.29
C LYS A 302 18.48 -1.90 -27.26
N LEU A 303 19.26 -1.56 -26.24
CA LEU A 303 20.66 -1.95 -26.14
C LEU A 303 20.83 -3.47 -25.95
N VAL A 304 19.92 -4.12 -25.23
CA VAL A 304 19.88 -5.60 -25.14
C VAL A 304 19.57 -6.22 -26.49
N ILE A 305 18.61 -5.68 -27.25
CA ILE A 305 18.26 -6.18 -28.60
C ILE A 305 19.42 -6.00 -29.59
N GLU A 306 20.16 -4.89 -29.48
CA GLU A 306 21.31 -4.58 -30.36
C GLU A 306 22.57 -5.37 -30.00
N THR A 307 22.65 -5.94 -28.79
CA THR A 307 23.79 -6.74 -28.36
C THR A 307 23.63 -8.19 -28.82
N GLU A 308 24.56 -8.66 -29.67
CA GLU A 308 24.56 -10.04 -30.15
C GLU A 308 24.59 -11.05 -28.99
N GLY A 309 23.73 -12.06 -29.05
CA GLY A 309 23.62 -13.11 -28.04
C GLY A 309 23.01 -12.67 -26.70
N ALA A 310 22.56 -11.42 -26.56
CA ALA A 310 22.03 -10.92 -25.30
C ALA A 310 20.56 -11.28 -25.04
N THR A 311 19.80 -11.71 -26.05
CA THR A 311 18.39 -12.09 -25.94
C THR A 311 18.23 -13.62 -25.87
N ASP A 312 17.28 -14.12 -25.07
CA ASP A 312 16.89 -15.53 -25.02
C ASP A 312 15.94 -15.87 -26.19
N GLN A 313 16.53 -16.20 -27.34
CA GLN A 313 15.81 -16.43 -28.60
C GLN A 313 14.82 -17.60 -28.53
N ASP A 314 15.15 -18.65 -27.78
CA ASP A 314 14.28 -19.81 -27.60
C ASP A 314 13.06 -19.44 -26.76
N PHE A 315 13.28 -18.74 -25.63
CA PHE A 315 12.18 -18.23 -24.81
C PHE A 315 11.28 -17.28 -25.61
N ILE A 316 11.86 -16.35 -26.37
CA ILE A 316 11.10 -15.40 -27.19
C ILE A 316 10.19 -16.16 -28.18
N ARG A 317 10.76 -17.08 -28.96
CA ARG A 317 10.02 -17.84 -29.98
C ARG A 317 8.90 -18.68 -29.38
N GLU A 318 9.18 -19.37 -28.28
CA GLU A 318 8.26 -20.36 -27.70
C GLU A 318 7.18 -19.70 -26.85
N HIS A 319 7.57 -18.76 -25.99
CA HIS A 319 6.73 -18.26 -24.90
C HIS A 319 6.22 -16.84 -25.07
N THR A 320 6.65 -16.10 -26.10
CA THR A 320 6.26 -14.68 -26.26
C THR A 320 5.50 -14.38 -27.55
N HIS A 321 4.82 -13.23 -27.55
CA HIS A 321 4.14 -12.62 -28.69
C HIS A 321 4.49 -11.12 -28.76
N GLY A 322 4.55 -10.54 -29.96
CA GLY A 322 4.77 -9.10 -30.16
C GLY A 322 6.24 -8.65 -30.17
N TYR A 323 7.20 -9.56 -30.31
CA TYR A 323 8.63 -9.22 -30.29
C TYR A 323 9.04 -8.26 -31.40
N GLU A 324 8.56 -8.48 -32.62
CA GLU A 324 8.93 -7.68 -33.80
C GLU A 324 8.50 -6.21 -33.65
N GLU A 325 7.31 -5.99 -33.10
CA GLU A 325 6.78 -4.65 -32.84
C GLU A 325 7.58 -3.93 -31.76
N LEU A 326 7.89 -4.62 -30.66
CA LEU A 326 8.79 -4.10 -29.63
C LEU A 326 10.16 -3.78 -30.24
N ALA A 327 10.77 -4.69 -30.98
CA ALA A 327 12.11 -4.51 -31.53
C ALA A 327 12.17 -3.32 -32.49
N ALA A 328 11.17 -3.17 -33.37
CA ALA A 328 11.06 -2.01 -34.26
C ALA A 328 10.92 -0.70 -33.48
N THR A 329 10.16 -0.71 -32.39
CA THR A 329 9.92 0.48 -31.55
C THR A 329 11.11 0.81 -30.66
N ALA A 330 11.74 -0.18 -30.05
CA ALA A 330 12.92 -0.04 -29.23
C ALA A 330 14.08 0.57 -30.01
N LYS A 331 14.31 0.16 -31.27
CA LYS A 331 15.34 0.74 -32.14
C LYS A 331 15.22 2.26 -32.32
N ARG A 332 14.00 2.81 -32.24
CA ARG A 332 13.73 4.25 -32.34
C ARG A 332 14.03 5.03 -31.05
N ALA A 333 14.34 4.36 -29.93
CA ALA A 333 14.67 5.04 -28.69
C ALA A 333 15.90 5.94 -28.87
N ASP A 334 15.75 7.21 -28.51
CA ASP A 334 16.77 8.23 -28.67
C ASP A 334 17.59 8.41 -27.40
N TRP A 335 18.91 8.54 -27.56
CA TRP A 335 19.83 8.74 -26.44
C TRP A 335 19.61 10.09 -25.78
N GLN A 336 19.48 11.17 -26.56
CA GLN A 336 19.39 12.52 -26.02
C GLN A 336 18.07 12.73 -25.27
N GLU A 337 16.97 12.22 -25.82
CA GLU A 337 15.67 12.16 -25.16
C GLU A 337 15.78 11.37 -23.85
N THR A 338 16.43 10.20 -23.85
CA THR A 338 16.58 9.39 -22.63
C THR A 338 17.41 10.10 -21.55
N LEU A 339 18.54 10.73 -21.92
CA LEU A 339 19.35 11.50 -20.97
C LEU A 339 18.55 12.68 -20.38
N THR A 340 17.72 13.32 -21.20
CA THR A 340 16.83 14.40 -20.76
C THR A 340 15.75 13.90 -19.81
N ALA A 341 15.07 12.80 -20.17
CA ALA A 341 14.00 12.21 -19.40
C ALA A 341 14.47 11.71 -18.03
N THR A 342 15.64 11.08 -18.01
CA THR A 342 16.19 10.38 -16.83
C THR A 342 17.10 11.25 -15.98
N GLY A 343 17.71 12.31 -16.52
CA GLY A 343 18.78 13.05 -15.85
C GLY A 343 20.07 12.24 -15.60
N LEU A 344 20.14 11.00 -16.11
CA LEU A 344 21.31 10.13 -15.97
C LEU A 344 22.34 10.46 -17.04
N THR A 345 23.58 10.06 -16.78
CA THR A 345 24.67 10.12 -17.74
C THR A 345 24.74 8.83 -18.56
N ARG A 346 25.30 8.94 -19.78
CA ARG A 346 25.54 7.78 -20.64
C ARG A 346 26.38 6.68 -19.96
N PRO A 347 27.50 6.98 -19.26
CA PRO A 347 28.28 5.97 -18.54
C PRO A 347 27.49 5.21 -17.46
N GLU A 348 26.54 5.86 -16.78
CA GLU A 348 25.69 5.20 -15.78
C GLU A 348 24.76 4.17 -16.44
N ILE A 349 24.14 4.53 -17.57
CA ILE A 349 23.27 3.64 -18.34
C ILE A 349 24.07 2.47 -18.94
N GLU A 350 25.25 2.74 -19.50
CA GLU A 350 26.14 1.70 -20.03
C GLU A 350 26.61 0.74 -18.94
N ARG A 351 26.89 1.23 -17.73
CA ARG A 351 27.23 0.39 -16.59
C ARG A 351 26.07 -0.48 -16.11
N ALA A 352 24.85 0.06 -16.12
CA ALA A 352 23.64 -0.71 -15.84
C ALA A 352 23.44 -1.82 -16.88
N LEU A 353 23.60 -1.50 -18.17
CA LEU A 353 23.56 -2.47 -19.26
C LEU A 353 24.59 -3.58 -19.05
N ALA A 354 25.85 -3.24 -18.73
CA ALA A 354 26.89 -4.25 -18.51
C ALA A 354 26.52 -5.25 -17.39
N MET A 355 25.92 -4.78 -16.31
CA MET A 355 25.43 -5.64 -15.22
C MET A 355 24.25 -6.52 -15.66
N ILE A 356 23.33 -5.97 -16.46
CA ILE A 356 22.20 -6.72 -17.04
C ILE A 356 22.70 -7.83 -17.97
N LEU A 357 23.65 -7.49 -18.87
CA LEU A 357 24.21 -8.44 -19.83
C LEU A 357 24.96 -9.59 -19.14
N ALA A 358 25.64 -9.32 -18.03
CA ALA A 358 26.32 -10.32 -17.23
C ALA A 358 25.38 -11.24 -16.41
N SER A 359 24.12 -10.84 -16.20
CA SER A 359 23.16 -11.57 -15.38
C SER A 359 22.39 -12.64 -16.19
N GLN A 360 22.28 -13.85 -15.65
CA GLN A 360 21.42 -14.91 -16.20
C GLN A 360 20.11 -15.07 -15.42
N ARG A 361 20.04 -14.49 -14.22
CA ARG A 361 18.92 -14.53 -13.29
C ARG A 361 18.69 -13.12 -12.75
N THR A 362 17.78 -12.39 -13.39
CA THR A 362 17.46 -11.00 -13.03
C THR A 362 16.08 -10.92 -12.37
N ILE A 363 16.02 -10.26 -11.22
CA ILE A 363 14.77 -9.86 -10.57
C ILE A 363 14.65 -8.34 -10.65
N VAL A 364 13.46 -7.84 -11.00
CA VAL A 364 13.12 -6.43 -10.81
C VAL A 364 12.09 -6.30 -9.71
N CYS A 365 12.50 -5.64 -8.62
CA CYS A 365 11.66 -5.24 -7.51
C CYS A 365 11.19 -3.81 -7.71
N TRP A 366 9.89 -3.55 -7.56
CA TRP A 366 9.38 -2.18 -7.65
C TRP A 366 8.23 -1.86 -6.70
N ALA A 367 8.01 -0.57 -6.49
CA ALA A 367 6.92 -0.04 -5.68
C ALA A 367 6.39 1.29 -6.26
N MET A 368 6.03 2.24 -5.39
CA MET A 368 5.21 3.39 -5.73
C MET A 368 5.90 4.40 -6.66
N GLY A 369 7.24 4.43 -6.69
CA GLY A 369 7.98 5.27 -7.62
C GLY A 369 7.80 4.86 -9.09
N LEU A 370 7.19 3.71 -9.38
CA LEU A 370 6.80 3.33 -10.75
C LEU A 370 5.28 3.36 -10.96
N THR A 371 4.47 3.18 -9.90
CA THR A 371 3.03 2.91 -10.05
C THR A 371 2.13 4.14 -9.92
N GLN A 372 2.66 5.28 -9.45
CA GLN A 372 1.92 6.52 -9.17
C GLN A 372 2.34 7.67 -10.12
N HIS A 373 2.38 7.37 -11.42
CA HIS A 373 2.59 8.30 -12.54
C HIS A 373 1.49 8.13 -13.59
N LYS A 374 1.29 9.13 -14.45
CA LYS A 374 0.37 9.05 -15.59
C LYS A 374 0.65 7.84 -16.50
N HIS A 375 1.90 7.67 -16.89
CA HIS A 375 2.41 6.61 -17.77
C HIS A 375 2.85 5.32 -17.04
N SER A 376 2.44 5.12 -15.79
CA SER A 376 2.89 4.01 -14.93
C SER A 376 2.74 2.61 -15.54
N VAL A 377 1.62 2.34 -16.22
CA VAL A 377 1.38 1.02 -16.82
C VAL A 377 2.36 0.76 -17.97
N ALA A 378 2.64 1.76 -18.80
CA ALA A 378 3.62 1.66 -19.87
C ALA A 378 5.05 1.46 -19.32
N THR A 379 5.43 2.19 -18.28
CA THR A 379 6.70 2.01 -17.57
C THR A 379 6.90 0.58 -17.08
N ILE A 380 5.90 0.01 -16.40
CA ILE A 380 6.00 -1.37 -15.87
C ILE A 380 6.08 -2.39 -17.00
N ARG A 381 5.39 -2.15 -18.12
CA ARG A 381 5.51 -3.04 -19.29
C ARG A 381 6.92 -3.01 -19.90
N GLU A 382 7.62 -1.87 -19.91
CA GLU A 382 9.04 -1.83 -20.32
C GLU A 382 9.96 -2.65 -19.40
N VAL A 383 9.69 -2.65 -18.10
CA VAL A 383 10.38 -3.52 -17.14
C VAL A 383 10.13 -5.00 -17.47
N VAL A 384 8.88 -5.36 -17.78
CA VAL A 384 8.54 -6.73 -18.16
C VAL A 384 9.18 -7.11 -19.49
N ASN A 385 9.20 -6.22 -20.49
CA ASN A 385 9.88 -6.42 -21.76
C ASN A 385 11.36 -6.80 -21.53
N LEU A 386 12.08 -6.09 -20.64
CA LEU A 386 13.47 -6.41 -20.31
C LEU A 386 13.64 -7.85 -19.79
N LEU A 387 12.75 -8.26 -18.89
CA LEU A 387 12.77 -9.61 -18.33
C LEU A 387 12.43 -10.67 -19.37
N LEU A 388 11.45 -10.40 -20.25
CA LEU A 388 11.06 -11.31 -21.34
C LEU A 388 12.17 -11.46 -22.39
N LEU A 389 12.85 -10.37 -22.78
CA LEU A 389 13.99 -10.40 -23.70
C LEU A 389 15.09 -11.34 -23.22
N ARG A 390 15.24 -11.48 -21.90
CA ARG A 390 16.27 -12.28 -21.25
C ARG A 390 15.80 -13.65 -20.74
N GLY A 391 14.54 -14.04 -21.01
CA GLY A 391 13.98 -15.30 -20.50
C GLY A 391 13.97 -15.39 -18.96
N ASN A 392 13.86 -14.23 -18.28
CA ASN A 392 13.90 -14.08 -16.83
C ASN A 392 12.50 -14.26 -16.18
N ILE A 393 11.64 -15.11 -16.74
CA ILE A 393 10.35 -15.51 -16.14
C ILE A 393 10.23 -17.04 -16.18
N GLY A 394 9.73 -17.62 -15.09
CA GLY A 394 9.68 -19.07 -14.93
C GLY A 394 11.07 -19.69 -14.86
N ARG A 395 11.98 -19.02 -14.14
CA ARG A 395 13.36 -19.43 -13.88
C ARG A 395 13.69 -19.11 -12.41
N PRO A 396 14.24 -20.04 -11.63
CA PRO A 396 14.66 -19.75 -10.26
C PRO A 396 15.65 -18.58 -10.21
N GLY A 397 15.43 -17.66 -9.27
CA GLY A 397 16.22 -16.44 -9.14
C GLY A 397 15.91 -15.33 -10.14
N ALA A 398 14.80 -15.42 -10.89
CA ALA A 398 14.40 -14.41 -11.86
C ALA A 398 12.91 -14.09 -11.81
N GLY A 399 12.54 -12.87 -12.21
CA GLY A 399 11.14 -12.51 -12.42
C GLY A 399 10.73 -11.13 -11.91
N VAL A 400 9.42 -10.93 -11.88
CA VAL A 400 8.78 -9.68 -11.46
C VAL A 400 8.47 -9.70 -9.97
N CYS A 401 8.87 -8.66 -9.25
CA CYS A 401 8.65 -8.54 -7.80
C CYS A 401 8.00 -7.17 -7.44
N PRO A 402 6.71 -6.95 -7.74
CA PRO A 402 5.96 -5.81 -7.22
C PRO A 402 5.80 -5.95 -5.70
N VAL A 403 6.58 -5.19 -4.93
CA VAL A 403 6.59 -5.30 -3.46
C VAL A 403 5.43 -4.50 -2.86
N ARG A 404 4.37 -5.21 -2.45
CA ARG A 404 3.13 -4.58 -1.97
C ARG A 404 3.29 -3.98 -0.58
N GLY A 405 2.49 -2.95 -0.31
CA GLY A 405 2.48 -2.22 0.96
C GLY A 405 1.78 -2.99 2.08
N HIS A 406 0.45 -2.85 2.14
CA HIS A 406 -0.37 -3.39 3.24
C HIS A 406 -0.34 -4.90 3.31
N SER A 407 -0.39 -5.42 4.54
CA SER A 407 -0.26 -6.83 4.90
C SER A 407 -1.14 -7.83 4.14
N ASN A 408 -2.33 -7.45 3.69
CA ASN A 408 -3.28 -8.35 3.03
C ASN A 408 -3.89 -7.79 1.73
N VAL A 409 -3.30 -6.74 1.14
CA VAL A 409 -3.87 -6.13 -0.08
C VAL A 409 -3.96 -7.12 -1.25
N GLN A 410 -3.10 -8.14 -1.29
CA GLN A 410 -3.23 -9.22 -2.28
C GLN A 410 -4.41 -10.12 -1.97
N GLY A 411 -4.56 -10.51 -0.69
CA GLY A 411 -5.65 -11.35 -0.21
C GLY A 411 -7.01 -10.72 -0.47
N ASP A 412 -7.17 -9.42 -0.19
CA ASP A 412 -8.43 -8.71 -0.46
C ASP A 412 -8.85 -8.83 -1.94
N ARG A 413 -7.91 -8.61 -2.88
CA ARG A 413 -8.17 -8.78 -4.32
C ARG A 413 -8.48 -10.23 -4.68
N THR A 414 -7.74 -11.19 -4.11
CA THR A 414 -7.99 -12.63 -4.31
C THR A 414 -9.38 -13.04 -3.83
N MET A 415 -9.85 -12.45 -2.73
CA MET A 415 -11.17 -12.69 -2.14
C MET A 415 -12.30 -11.96 -2.85
N GLY A 416 -12.01 -11.18 -3.88
CA GLY A 416 -13.01 -10.54 -4.74
C GLY A 416 -13.36 -9.10 -4.37
N ILE A 417 -12.59 -8.44 -3.51
CA ILE A 417 -12.64 -6.96 -3.35
C ILE A 417 -12.10 -6.35 -4.65
N PHE A 418 -12.97 -6.11 -5.63
CA PHE A 418 -12.57 -5.50 -6.88
C PHE A 418 -13.79 -4.95 -7.61
N GLU A 419 -13.66 -3.76 -8.19
CA GLU A 419 -14.74 -3.10 -8.92
C GLU A 419 -14.95 -3.67 -10.34
N ARG A 420 -13.98 -4.47 -10.84
CA ARG A 420 -14.03 -5.12 -12.17
C ARG A 420 -13.80 -6.64 -12.08
N PRO A 421 -14.62 -7.38 -11.32
CA PRO A 421 -14.42 -8.81 -11.12
C PRO A 421 -14.51 -9.59 -12.43
N ALA A 422 -13.76 -10.68 -12.54
CA ALA A 422 -13.84 -11.56 -13.71
C ALA A 422 -15.23 -12.25 -13.77
N PRO A 423 -15.84 -12.41 -14.97
CA PRO A 423 -17.13 -13.08 -15.10
C PRO A 423 -17.18 -14.47 -14.45
N ALA A 424 -16.12 -15.27 -14.61
CA ALA A 424 -16.05 -16.62 -14.03
C ALA A 424 -16.07 -16.63 -12.49
N PHE A 425 -15.53 -15.59 -11.84
CA PHE A 425 -15.61 -15.46 -10.38
C PHE A 425 -17.06 -15.20 -9.96
N LEU A 426 -17.74 -14.29 -10.65
CA LEU A 426 -19.15 -13.98 -10.39
C LEU A 426 -20.06 -15.21 -10.63
N ASP A 427 -19.80 -15.99 -11.68
CA ASP A 427 -20.57 -17.21 -11.94
C ASP A 427 -20.37 -18.28 -10.86
N ALA A 428 -19.15 -18.40 -10.32
CA ALA A 428 -18.87 -19.29 -9.21
C ALA A 428 -19.54 -18.82 -7.91
N LEU A 429 -19.54 -17.50 -7.66
CA LEU A 429 -20.20 -16.88 -6.51
C LEU A 429 -21.72 -17.08 -6.57
N ASP A 430 -22.35 -16.77 -7.71
CA ASP A 430 -23.79 -16.93 -7.93
C ASP A 430 -24.22 -18.39 -7.74
N ARG A 431 -23.42 -19.34 -8.23
CA ARG A 431 -23.69 -20.78 -8.07
C ARG A 431 -23.59 -21.23 -6.60
N GLU A 432 -22.59 -20.78 -5.86
CA GLU A 432 -22.39 -21.21 -4.46
C GLU A 432 -23.47 -20.64 -3.53
N PHE A 433 -23.87 -19.38 -3.75
CA PHE A 433 -24.76 -18.66 -2.81
C PHE A 433 -26.20 -18.52 -3.31
N GLY A 434 -26.48 -18.88 -4.57
CA GLY A 434 -27.81 -18.72 -5.16
C GLY A 434 -28.23 -17.27 -5.30
N ILE A 435 -27.26 -16.36 -5.50
CA ILE A 435 -27.47 -14.93 -5.70
C ILE A 435 -27.40 -14.56 -7.18
N THR A 436 -27.68 -13.30 -7.51
CA THR A 436 -27.44 -12.74 -8.85
C THR A 436 -26.53 -11.53 -8.72
N SER A 437 -25.24 -11.74 -8.93
CA SER A 437 -24.26 -10.67 -8.82
C SER A 437 -24.37 -9.67 -9.99
N PRO A 438 -24.16 -8.36 -9.75
CA PRO A 438 -24.08 -7.38 -10.82
C PRO A 438 -22.96 -7.71 -11.79
N ARG A 439 -23.19 -7.46 -13.09
CA ARG A 439 -22.21 -7.73 -14.15
C ARG A 439 -21.51 -6.48 -14.66
N GLY A 440 -22.07 -5.30 -14.41
CA GLY A 440 -21.41 -4.01 -14.66
C GLY A 440 -20.25 -3.77 -13.71
N HIS A 441 -19.27 -2.98 -14.15
CA HIS A 441 -18.16 -2.55 -13.30
C HIS A 441 -18.61 -1.48 -12.32
N GLY A 442 -18.07 -1.51 -11.09
CA GLY A 442 -18.29 -0.47 -10.08
C GLY A 442 -17.23 0.63 -10.12
N TYR A 443 -17.24 1.47 -9.07
CA TYR A 443 -16.30 2.57 -8.91
C TYR A 443 -15.00 2.17 -8.21
N ASP A 444 -13.87 2.61 -8.75
CA ASP A 444 -12.58 2.66 -8.06
C ASP A 444 -12.53 3.85 -7.07
N VAL A 445 -11.45 3.98 -6.29
CA VAL A 445 -11.32 5.05 -5.27
C VAL A 445 -11.52 6.46 -5.83
N VAL A 446 -10.94 6.80 -6.99
CA VAL A 446 -11.05 8.16 -7.56
C VAL A 446 -12.48 8.40 -8.02
N ARG A 447 -13.05 7.44 -8.76
CA ARG A 447 -14.45 7.51 -9.21
C ARG A 447 -15.45 7.51 -8.07
N SER A 448 -15.11 6.91 -6.93
CA SER A 448 -15.92 6.95 -5.72
C SER A 448 -16.00 8.38 -5.13
N ILE A 449 -14.88 9.11 -5.16
CA ILE A 449 -14.85 10.52 -4.73
C ILE A 449 -15.67 11.38 -5.69
N GLU A 450 -15.54 11.16 -7.01
CA GLU A 450 -16.36 11.83 -8.02
C GLU A 450 -17.84 11.54 -7.83
N ALA A 451 -18.21 10.27 -7.59
CA ALA A 451 -19.59 9.87 -7.37
C ALA A 451 -20.21 10.54 -6.13
N LEU A 452 -19.45 10.66 -5.02
CA LEU A 452 -19.88 11.40 -3.83
C LEU A 452 -19.97 12.91 -4.09
N ARG A 453 -18.99 13.49 -4.80
CA ARG A 453 -18.96 14.91 -5.18
C ARG A 453 -20.20 15.28 -6.01
N ASP A 454 -20.54 14.42 -6.97
CA ASP A 454 -21.59 14.64 -7.97
C ASP A 454 -22.96 14.12 -7.51
N GLY A 455 -23.07 13.58 -6.28
CA GLY A 455 -24.32 13.07 -5.71
C GLY A 455 -24.83 11.75 -6.30
N LYS A 456 -24.00 11.04 -7.08
CA LYS A 456 -24.29 9.71 -7.62
C LYS A 456 -24.11 8.60 -6.59
N ALA A 457 -23.26 8.82 -5.59
CA ALA A 457 -23.16 7.99 -4.41
C ALA A 457 -23.61 8.79 -3.18
N LYS A 458 -24.29 8.11 -2.26
CA LYS A 458 -24.86 8.69 -1.04
C LYS A 458 -24.28 8.04 0.22
N VAL A 459 -23.85 6.78 0.17
CA VAL A 459 -23.32 6.06 1.34
C VAL A 459 -21.87 5.62 1.10
N LEU A 460 -21.00 5.87 2.07
CA LEU A 460 -19.67 5.28 2.12
C LEU A 460 -19.57 4.36 3.34
N PHE A 461 -19.36 3.08 3.12
CA PHE A 461 -18.96 2.12 4.13
C PHE A 461 -17.50 1.74 3.92
N ALA A 462 -16.64 2.07 4.87
CA ALA A 462 -15.21 1.78 4.85
C ALA A 462 -14.84 0.68 5.85
N MET A 463 -14.44 -0.48 5.32
CA MET A 463 -13.81 -1.55 6.08
C MET A 463 -12.33 -1.21 6.31
N GLY A 464 -12.06 -0.54 7.42
CA GLY A 464 -10.73 -0.06 7.78
C GLY A 464 -10.26 1.14 6.95
N GLY A 465 -9.00 1.52 7.19
CA GLY A 465 -8.34 2.59 6.47
C GLY A 465 -8.66 4.01 6.96
N ASN A 466 -7.96 4.97 6.38
CA ASN A 466 -8.17 6.40 6.59
C ASN A 466 -8.42 7.01 5.20
N PHE A 467 -9.59 6.74 4.64
CA PHE A 467 -9.95 7.10 3.26
C PHE A 467 -9.64 8.58 2.99
N VAL A 468 -10.19 9.48 3.83
CA VAL A 468 -10.03 10.94 3.68
C VAL A 468 -8.57 11.38 3.72
N GLY A 469 -7.79 10.83 4.65
CA GLY A 469 -6.38 11.18 4.76
C GLY A 469 -5.50 10.53 3.69
N ALA A 470 -6.00 9.52 2.98
CA ALA A 470 -5.19 8.71 2.09
C ALA A 470 -5.32 9.05 0.61
N THR A 471 -6.47 9.59 0.21
CA THR A 471 -6.83 9.90 -1.17
C THR A 471 -6.22 11.23 -1.66
N PRO A 472 -6.11 11.43 -2.99
CA PRO A 472 -5.67 12.70 -3.57
C PRO A 472 -6.71 13.81 -3.34
N ASP A 473 -6.28 15.06 -3.57
CA ASP A 473 -7.11 16.26 -3.51
C ASP A 473 -7.93 16.35 -2.22
N THR A 474 -7.23 16.63 -1.12
CA THR A 474 -7.83 16.67 0.23
C THR A 474 -9.06 17.57 0.28
N ALA A 475 -9.03 18.75 -0.35
CA ALA A 475 -10.16 19.69 -0.31
C ALA A 475 -11.40 19.11 -1.03
N VAL A 476 -11.22 18.56 -2.23
CA VAL A 476 -12.32 17.92 -2.99
C VAL A 476 -12.82 16.68 -2.28
N THR A 477 -11.92 15.82 -1.79
CA THR A 477 -12.29 14.61 -1.05
C THR A 477 -13.12 14.96 0.19
N GLU A 478 -12.66 15.90 1.02
CA GLU A 478 -13.39 16.25 2.23
C GLU A 478 -14.76 16.86 1.92
N ALA A 479 -14.86 17.69 0.88
CA ALA A 479 -16.14 18.24 0.42
C ALA A 479 -17.09 17.15 -0.10
N ALA A 480 -16.58 16.16 -0.83
CA ALA A 480 -17.36 15.03 -1.33
C ALA A 480 -17.89 14.15 -0.19
N ILE A 481 -17.05 13.84 0.80
CA ILE A 481 -17.43 13.03 1.96
C ILE A 481 -18.54 13.70 2.77
N ARG A 482 -18.47 15.03 2.96
CA ARG A 482 -19.52 15.80 3.65
C ARG A 482 -20.89 15.77 2.97
N ARG A 483 -20.96 15.38 1.68
CA ARG A 483 -22.22 15.24 0.94
C ARG A 483 -22.90 13.89 1.17
N ALA A 484 -22.19 12.87 1.65
CA ALA A 484 -22.76 11.56 1.92
C ALA A 484 -23.91 11.65 2.94
N SER A 485 -24.98 10.87 2.75
CA SER A 485 -26.02 10.71 3.77
C SER A 485 -25.49 9.99 5.00
N LEU A 486 -24.70 8.94 4.79
CA LEU A 486 -24.08 8.15 5.84
C LEU A 486 -22.63 7.80 5.50
N THR A 487 -21.73 8.02 6.46
CA THR A 487 -20.36 7.48 6.44
C THR A 487 -20.17 6.47 7.57
N VAL A 488 -19.76 5.25 7.26
CA VAL A 488 -19.50 4.19 8.24
C VAL A 488 -18.03 3.80 8.18
N HIS A 489 -17.36 3.78 9.32
CA HIS A 489 -15.96 3.39 9.42
C HIS A 489 -15.78 2.24 10.41
N VAL A 490 -15.39 1.07 9.92
CA VAL A 490 -14.90 -0.02 10.77
C VAL A 490 -13.46 0.29 11.14
N SER A 491 -13.16 0.57 12.41
CA SER A 491 -11.86 1.12 12.81
C SER A 491 -11.38 0.66 14.17
N THR A 492 -10.06 0.53 14.32
CA THR A 492 -9.45 0.23 15.62
C THR A 492 -9.14 1.49 16.42
N LYS A 493 -8.84 2.61 15.73
CA LYS A 493 -8.41 3.89 16.31
C LYS A 493 -8.93 5.07 15.48
N LEU A 494 -8.89 6.27 16.07
CA LEU A 494 -9.25 7.51 15.38
C LEU A 494 -8.26 7.86 14.25
N ASN A 495 -8.77 8.58 13.25
CA ASN A 495 -8.07 9.06 12.07
C ASN A 495 -8.91 10.16 11.40
N ARG A 496 -8.42 10.77 10.32
CA ARG A 496 -9.07 11.93 9.68
C ARG A 496 -10.51 11.64 9.22
N SER A 497 -10.80 10.41 8.80
CA SER A 497 -12.13 10.02 8.30
C SER A 497 -13.21 10.02 9.39
N HIS A 498 -12.82 10.04 10.67
CA HIS A 498 -13.77 10.17 11.79
C HIS A 498 -14.09 11.64 12.13
N ALA A 499 -13.30 12.58 11.61
CA ALA A 499 -13.48 14.02 11.80
C ALA A 499 -14.13 14.71 10.58
N VAL A 500 -14.09 14.06 9.42
CA VAL A 500 -14.74 14.51 8.19
C VAL A 500 -15.81 13.50 7.84
N THR A 501 -17.05 13.82 8.18
CA THR A 501 -18.19 12.91 8.14
C THR A 501 -19.20 13.30 7.09
N GLY A 502 -20.07 12.35 6.70
CA GLY A 502 -21.33 12.66 6.03
C GLY A 502 -22.33 13.34 6.99
N ARG A 503 -23.57 13.50 6.54
CA ARG A 503 -24.66 14.07 7.36
C ARG A 503 -24.88 13.26 8.65
N ARG A 504 -24.81 11.94 8.53
CA ARG A 504 -24.74 10.98 9.63
C ARG A 504 -23.42 10.21 9.58
N ALA A 505 -22.91 9.77 10.73
CA ALA A 505 -21.72 8.92 10.74
C ALA A 505 -21.74 7.84 11.81
N LEU A 506 -21.11 6.71 11.50
CA LEU A 506 -20.90 5.60 12.43
C LEU A 506 -19.42 5.23 12.49
N ILE A 507 -18.93 5.01 13.71
CA ILE A 507 -17.64 4.39 13.97
C ILE A 507 -17.92 3.02 14.60
N LEU A 508 -17.55 1.95 13.90
CA LEU A 508 -17.74 0.58 14.35
C LEU A 508 -16.40 0.03 14.84
N PRO A 509 -16.15 -0.07 16.15
CA PRO A 509 -14.87 -0.52 16.63
C PRO A 509 -14.72 -2.03 16.44
N THR A 510 -13.60 -2.43 15.84
CA THR A 510 -13.32 -3.84 15.54
C THR A 510 -12.18 -4.40 16.38
N LEU A 511 -12.09 -5.73 16.49
CA LEU A 511 -10.90 -6.43 16.96
C LEU A 511 -9.71 -6.13 16.02
N GLY A 512 -8.54 -5.89 16.61
CA GLY A 512 -7.29 -5.81 15.86
C GLY A 512 -6.71 -7.20 15.61
N ARG A 513 -5.71 -7.31 14.73
CA ARG A 513 -5.05 -8.60 14.42
C ARG A 513 -4.33 -9.21 15.62
N THR A 514 -3.96 -8.38 16.60
CA THR A 514 -3.37 -8.78 17.88
C THR A 514 -4.37 -9.32 18.91
N ASP A 515 -5.67 -9.01 18.74
CA ASP A 515 -6.72 -9.35 19.70
C ASP A 515 -7.15 -10.82 19.55
N LYS A 516 -7.44 -11.46 20.67
CA LYS A 516 -7.99 -12.82 20.69
C LYS A 516 -9.45 -12.77 20.27
N ASP A 517 -9.77 -13.49 19.19
CA ASP A 517 -11.12 -13.66 18.68
C ASP A 517 -11.71 -15.01 19.18
N VAL A 518 -12.87 -14.95 19.83
CA VAL A 518 -13.58 -16.12 20.36
C VAL A 518 -15.04 -16.03 19.94
N GLN A 519 -15.45 -17.00 19.13
CA GLN A 519 -16.83 -17.14 18.64
C GLN A 519 -17.47 -18.40 19.23
N ALA A 520 -18.69 -18.73 18.80
CA ALA A 520 -19.43 -19.88 19.34
C ALA A 520 -18.70 -21.22 19.16
N SER A 521 -17.96 -21.43 18.05
CA SER A 521 -17.15 -22.64 17.85
C SER A 521 -15.81 -22.62 18.60
N GLY A 522 -15.52 -21.55 19.34
CA GLY A 522 -14.31 -21.36 20.12
C GLY A 522 -13.37 -20.30 19.54
N LYS A 523 -12.07 -20.44 19.83
CA LYS A 523 -11.06 -19.47 19.37
C LYS A 523 -10.89 -19.55 17.86
N GLN A 524 -11.09 -18.42 17.19
CA GLN A 524 -10.95 -18.31 15.74
C GLN A 524 -9.55 -17.86 15.32
N PHE A 525 -9.26 -18.05 14.04
CA PHE A 525 -8.12 -17.42 13.38
C PHE A 525 -8.51 -17.00 11.97
N VAL A 526 -7.86 -15.96 11.49
CA VAL A 526 -8.03 -15.43 10.12
C VAL A 526 -6.82 -15.77 9.27
N THR A 527 -6.93 -15.59 7.96
CA THR A 527 -5.83 -15.77 7.01
C THR A 527 -5.53 -14.47 6.26
N VAL A 528 -4.28 -14.36 5.81
CA VAL A 528 -3.80 -13.27 4.95
C VAL A 528 -2.95 -13.84 3.82
N GLU A 529 -2.74 -13.07 2.76
CA GLU A 529 -1.90 -13.35 1.61
C GLU A 529 -0.80 -12.28 1.46
N ASP A 530 0.46 -12.71 1.49
CA ASP A 530 1.63 -11.84 1.38
C ASP A 530 1.96 -11.40 -0.06
N SER A 531 3.05 -10.65 -0.23
CA SER A 531 3.43 -10.10 -1.53
C SER A 531 3.81 -11.15 -2.59
N MET A 532 4.07 -12.38 -2.17
CA MET A 532 4.57 -13.49 -2.99
C MET A 532 3.52 -14.60 -3.15
N GLY A 533 2.27 -14.34 -2.76
CA GLY A 533 1.16 -15.28 -2.89
C GLY A 533 1.21 -16.43 -1.88
N MET A 534 1.83 -16.22 -0.72
CA MET A 534 1.73 -17.15 0.40
C MET A 534 0.51 -16.81 1.24
N VAL A 535 -0.38 -17.78 1.44
CA VAL A 535 -1.53 -17.68 2.32
C VAL A 535 -1.21 -18.33 3.66
N HIS A 536 -1.31 -17.58 4.75
CA HIS A 536 -1.00 -18.08 6.10
C HIS A 536 -1.96 -17.56 7.15
N ALA A 537 -2.01 -18.27 8.27
CA ALA A 537 -2.87 -17.97 9.39
C ALA A 537 -2.30 -16.87 10.29
N SER A 538 -3.18 -16.03 10.82
CA SER A 538 -2.88 -15.01 11.82
C SER A 538 -3.76 -15.21 13.07
N ARG A 539 -3.11 -15.33 14.24
CA ARG A 539 -3.74 -15.67 15.52
C ARG A 539 -3.44 -14.63 16.59
N GLY A 540 -4.37 -13.70 16.78
CA GLY A 540 -4.34 -12.78 17.90
C GLY A 540 -4.49 -13.51 19.26
N ASN A 541 -3.87 -12.94 20.30
CA ASN A 541 -3.78 -13.57 21.62
C ASN A 541 -4.01 -12.59 22.78
N LEU A 542 -4.11 -11.28 22.50
CA LEU A 542 -4.33 -10.29 23.53
C LEU A 542 -5.79 -10.26 23.95
N ALA A 543 -6.04 -9.92 25.22
CA ALA A 543 -7.38 -9.52 25.63
C ALA A 543 -7.80 -8.28 24.80
N PRO A 544 -8.99 -8.31 24.15
CA PRO A 544 -9.51 -7.19 23.39
C PRO A 544 -9.54 -5.89 24.20
N ALA A 545 -9.50 -4.75 23.51
CA ALA A 545 -9.50 -3.45 24.16
C ALA A 545 -10.79 -3.17 24.97
N SER A 546 -11.90 -3.83 24.60
CA SER A 546 -13.21 -3.79 25.26
C SER A 546 -13.91 -5.13 25.02
N PRO A 547 -14.75 -5.63 25.95
CA PRO A 547 -15.54 -6.84 25.73
C PRO A 547 -16.67 -6.66 24.72
N ARG A 548 -16.96 -5.41 24.31
CA ARG A 548 -17.99 -5.07 23.33
C ARG A 548 -17.50 -5.07 21.88
N LEU A 549 -16.22 -5.32 21.64
CA LEU A 549 -15.69 -5.34 20.27
C LEU A 549 -16.17 -6.57 19.52
N LEU A 550 -16.52 -6.37 18.25
CA LEU A 550 -16.78 -7.45 17.29
C LEU A 550 -15.61 -7.59 16.34
N SER A 551 -15.43 -8.78 15.77
CA SER A 551 -14.48 -9.02 14.68
C SER A 551 -15.01 -8.46 13.36
N GLU A 552 -14.13 -8.22 12.37
CA GLU A 552 -14.57 -7.81 11.03
C GLU A 552 -15.58 -8.81 10.42
N PRO A 553 -15.37 -10.16 10.47
CA PRO A 553 -16.37 -11.11 9.99
C PRO A 553 -17.72 -11.01 10.71
N ALA A 554 -17.73 -10.84 12.03
CA ALA A 554 -18.96 -10.70 12.80
C ALA A 554 -19.71 -9.40 12.47
N ILE A 555 -18.98 -8.28 12.28
CA ILE A 555 -19.56 -7.00 11.85
C ILE A 555 -20.26 -7.18 10.50
N VAL A 556 -19.58 -7.80 9.51
CA VAL A 556 -20.17 -8.02 8.19
C VAL A 556 -21.38 -8.94 8.25
N ALA A 557 -21.28 -10.08 8.95
CA ALA A 557 -22.37 -11.04 9.06
C ALA A 557 -23.62 -10.45 9.72
N ARG A 558 -23.47 -9.71 10.82
CA ARG A 558 -24.59 -9.07 11.52
C ARG A 558 -25.20 -7.93 10.71
N MET A 559 -24.36 -7.11 10.07
CA MET A 559 -24.82 -6.07 9.16
C MET A 559 -25.61 -6.69 7.99
N ALA A 560 -25.09 -7.74 7.35
CA ALA A 560 -25.75 -8.40 6.24
C ALA A 560 -27.14 -8.91 6.62
N ARG A 561 -27.28 -9.53 7.80
CA ARG A 561 -28.58 -9.95 8.35
C ARG A 561 -29.54 -8.78 8.55
N ALA A 562 -29.07 -7.65 9.10
CA ALA A 562 -29.89 -6.47 9.33
C ALA A 562 -30.38 -5.81 8.02
N VAL A 563 -29.52 -5.78 6.99
CA VAL A 563 -29.78 -5.11 5.70
C VAL A 563 -30.59 -6.01 4.75
N LEU A 564 -30.15 -7.25 4.55
CA LEU A 564 -30.72 -8.17 3.57
C LEU A 564 -31.97 -8.87 4.11
N GLY A 565 -31.99 -9.18 5.42
CA GLY A 565 -33.09 -9.89 6.09
C GLY A 565 -33.34 -11.26 5.48
N ASP A 566 -34.61 -11.68 5.47
CA ASP A 566 -35.05 -12.99 4.97
C ASP A 566 -34.87 -13.18 3.44
N ARG A 567 -34.48 -12.12 2.73
CA ARG A 567 -34.16 -12.21 1.29
C ARG A 567 -32.86 -12.96 1.03
N SER A 568 -31.95 -12.96 2.01
CA SER A 568 -30.65 -13.64 1.89
C SER A 568 -30.77 -15.11 2.27
N ARG A 569 -30.19 -15.98 1.45
CA ARG A 569 -30.03 -17.41 1.77
C ARG A 569 -28.63 -17.74 2.27
N THR A 570 -27.73 -16.77 2.23
CA THR A 570 -26.36 -16.90 2.70
C THR A 570 -26.38 -17.16 4.21
N PRO A 571 -25.66 -18.18 4.73
CA PRO A 571 -25.71 -18.57 6.14
C PRO A 571 -24.82 -17.65 7.00
N TRP A 572 -25.15 -16.35 7.04
CA TRP A 572 -24.37 -15.32 7.74
C TRP A 572 -24.14 -15.64 9.22
N GLU A 573 -25.13 -16.21 9.91
CA GLU A 573 -25.02 -16.58 11.32
C GLU A 573 -24.04 -17.76 11.53
N GLU A 574 -23.92 -18.68 10.56
CA GLU A 574 -22.93 -19.76 10.60
C GLU A 574 -21.52 -19.19 10.44
N PHE A 575 -21.34 -18.25 9.51
CA PHE A 575 -20.05 -17.60 9.25
C PHE A 575 -19.55 -16.79 10.44
N GLU A 576 -20.43 -16.16 11.21
CA GLU A 576 -20.04 -15.51 12.47
C GLU A 576 -19.55 -16.53 13.50
N LYS A 577 -20.24 -17.67 13.61
CA LYS A 577 -19.97 -18.70 14.63
C LYS A 577 -18.67 -19.46 14.38
N ASP A 578 -18.33 -19.73 13.12
CA ASP A 578 -17.19 -20.54 12.71
C ASP A 578 -16.56 -20.09 11.38
N TYR A 579 -15.31 -19.62 11.43
CA TYR A 579 -14.61 -19.15 10.23
C TYR A 579 -14.17 -20.31 9.33
N ALA A 580 -14.17 -21.55 9.81
CA ALA A 580 -13.97 -22.71 8.96
C ALA A 580 -15.04 -22.80 7.87
N ALA A 581 -16.31 -22.48 8.19
CA ALA A 581 -17.40 -22.47 7.24
C ALA A 581 -17.18 -21.42 6.12
N ILE A 582 -16.61 -20.25 6.45
CA ILE A 582 -16.25 -19.24 5.44
C ILE A 582 -15.19 -19.81 4.47
N ARG A 583 -14.13 -20.41 5.02
CA ARG A 583 -13.04 -20.98 4.22
C ARG A 583 -13.48 -22.14 3.34
N ASP A 584 -14.44 -22.94 3.80
CA ASP A 584 -15.03 -23.98 2.97
C ASP A 584 -15.79 -23.39 1.78
N ARG A 585 -16.42 -22.22 1.93
CA ARG A 585 -17.11 -21.54 0.82
C ARG A 585 -16.12 -20.91 -0.15
N ILE A 586 -15.05 -20.31 0.38
CA ILE A 586 -13.94 -19.78 -0.42
C ILE A 586 -13.35 -20.87 -1.33
N SER A 587 -13.14 -22.10 -0.83
CA SER A 587 -12.55 -23.18 -1.62
C SER A 587 -13.40 -23.62 -2.83
N ARG A 588 -14.70 -23.29 -2.84
CA ARG A 588 -15.62 -23.58 -3.96
C ARG A 588 -15.76 -22.44 -4.96
N VAL A 589 -15.30 -21.24 -4.61
CA VAL A 589 -15.42 -20.03 -5.42
C VAL A 589 -14.08 -19.56 -5.97
N VAL A 590 -13.02 -19.62 -5.16
CA VAL A 590 -11.73 -19.01 -5.46
C VAL A 590 -10.71 -20.07 -5.86
N PRO A 591 -10.18 -20.05 -7.11
CA PRO A 591 -9.18 -21.01 -7.56
C PRO A 591 -7.91 -21.01 -6.70
N GLY A 592 -7.33 -22.19 -6.45
CA GLY A 592 -6.09 -22.34 -5.68
C GLY A 592 -6.29 -22.48 -4.17
N PHE A 593 -7.54 -22.44 -3.70
CA PHE A 593 -7.95 -22.61 -2.30
C PHE A 593 -8.58 -23.97 -1.99
N GLU A 594 -8.38 -24.97 -2.84
CA GLU A 594 -8.83 -26.35 -2.59
C GLU A 594 -8.28 -26.82 -1.23
N ASP A 595 -9.11 -27.51 -0.43
CA ASP A 595 -8.80 -27.94 0.94
C ASP A 595 -8.33 -26.81 1.88
N PHE A 596 -8.93 -25.61 1.76
CA PHE A 596 -8.47 -24.40 2.45
C PHE A 596 -8.23 -24.62 3.95
N ASN A 597 -9.21 -25.16 4.69
CA ASN A 597 -9.06 -25.36 6.15
C ASN A 597 -7.83 -26.22 6.50
N ALA A 598 -7.61 -27.32 5.80
CA ALA A 598 -6.47 -28.21 6.04
C ALA A 598 -5.13 -27.53 5.69
N ARG A 599 -5.08 -26.75 4.61
CA ARG A 599 -3.87 -26.04 4.18
C ARG A 599 -3.55 -24.85 5.07
N ALA A 600 -4.56 -24.11 5.53
CA ALA A 600 -4.40 -22.98 6.47
C ALA A 600 -4.00 -23.42 7.88
N ALA A 601 -4.26 -24.68 8.25
CA ALA A 601 -3.80 -25.27 9.50
C ALA A 601 -2.29 -25.59 9.51
N ARG A 602 -1.66 -25.68 8.33
CA ARG A 602 -0.22 -25.92 8.23
C ARG A 602 0.56 -24.74 8.84
N PRO A 603 1.63 -24.97 9.61
CA PRO A 603 2.38 -23.90 10.27
C PRO A 603 2.93 -22.83 9.31
N GLU A 604 3.27 -23.22 8.09
CA GLU A 604 3.74 -22.36 7.02
C GLU A 604 2.62 -21.78 6.15
N GLY A 605 1.42 -22.37 6.19
CA GLY A 605 0.32 -22.06 5.27
C GLY A 605 0.47 -22.76 3.92
N PHE A 606 0.09 -22.09 2.83
CA PHE A 606 0.23 -22.62 1.48
C PHE A 606 0.45 -21.53 0.44
N ARG A 607 1.08 -21.91 -0.66
CA ARG A 607 1.32 -21.00 -1.79
C ARG A 607 0.21 -21.13 -2.84
N LEU A 608 -0.15 -20.01 -3.45
CA LEU A 608 -1.02 -20.00 -4.62
C LEU A 608 -0.26 -20.34 -5.91
N PRO A 609 -0.89 -21.07 -6.84
CA PRO A 609 -0.29 -21.39 -8.13
C PRO A 609 -0.05 -20.12 -8.94
N HIS A 610 1.04 -20.09 -9.70
CA HIS A 610 1.43 -18.96 -10.54
C HIS A 610 1.98 -19.47 -11.88
N GLY A 611 1.11 -19.67 -12.87
CA GLY A 611 1.42 -20.26 -14.18
C GLY A 611 2.72 -19.75 -14.84
N PRO A 612 2.95 -18.42 -14.94
CA PRO A 612 4.18 -17.88 -15.52
C PRO A 612 5.46 -18.26 -14.77
N ARG A 613 5.38 -18.43 -13.45
CA ARG A 613 6.51 -18.79 -12.58
C ARG A 613 6.74 -20.29 -12.58
N ASP A 614 5.66 -21.05 -12.43
CA ASP A 614 5.73 -22.49 -12.15
C ASP A 614 5.97 -23.29 -13.43
N GLU A 615 5.40 -22.85 -14.57
CA GLU A 615 5.32 -23.68 -15.78
C GLU A 615 5.54 -22.88 -17.08
N ARG A 616 5.83 -21.57 -17.01
CA ARG A 616 5.83 -20.65 -18.17
C ARG A 616 4.53 -20.71 -18.99
N ARG A 617 3.41 -20.95 -18.30
CA ARG A 617 2.06 -20.84 -18.86
C ARG A 617 1.53 -19.43 -18.64
N PHE A 618 1.20 -18.73 -19.71
CA PHE A 618 0.75 -17.34 -19.67
C PHE A 618 -0.75 -17.26 -20.00
N PRO A 619 -1.64 -17.08 -19.00
CA PRO A 619 -3.09 -16.97 -19.23
C PRO A 619 -3.47 -15.58 -19.77
N THR A 620 -2.76 -15.10 -20.79
CA THR A 620 -3.07 -13.88 -21.52
C THR A 620 -4.04 -14.18 -22.66
N LYS A 621 -4.55 -13.13 -23.32
CA LYS A 621 -5.40 -13.28 -24.51
C LYS A 621 -4.72 -14.01 -25.67
N THR A 622 -3.39 -14.03 -25.72
CA THR A 622 -2.59 -14.68 -26.77
C THR A 622 -2.12 -16.08 -26.37
N GLY A 623 -2.33 -16.48 -25.11
CA GLY A 623 -1.75 -17.70 -24.53
C GLY A 623 -0.22 -17.63 -24.30
N LYS A 624 0.41 -16.47 -24.56
CA LYS A 624 1.85 -16.22 -24.45
C LYS A 624 2.14 -14.95 -23.65
N ALA A 625 3.36 -14.77 -23.18
CA ALA A 625 3.77 -13.48 -22.62
C ALA A 625 3.78 -12.41 -23.73
N ASN A 626 3.21 -11.25 -23.48
CA ASN A 626 3.12 -10.18 -24.48
C ASN A 626 4.23 -9.15 -24.26
N PHE A 627 5.06 -8.98 -25.28
CA PHE A 627 5.82 -7.74 -25.45
C PHE A 627 4.87 -6.59 -25.79
N THR A 628 5.25 -5.38 -25.41
CA THR A 628 4.46 -4.17 -25.68
C THR A 628 5.33 -3.04 -26.20
N ALA A 629 4.74 -2.11 -26.96
CA ALA A 629 5.48 -1.07 -27.69
C ALA A 629 4.88 0.34 -27.51
N ALA A 630 4.41 0.68 -26.31
CA ALA A 630 3.81 1.99 -26.04
C ALA A 630 4.78 3.16 -26.36
N PRO A 631 4.30 4.32 -26.81
CA PRO A 631 5.14 5.52 -26.91
C PRO A 631 5.82 5.83 -25.56
N VAL A 632 7.06 6.33 -25.60
CA VAL A 632 7.73 6.79 -24.39
C VAL A 632 7.12 8.12 -23.97
N GLU A 633 6.74 8.21 -22.72
CA GLU A 633 6.27 9.44 -22.09
C GLU A 633 7.09 9.70 -20.83
N TYR A 634 7.31 10.98 -20.53
CA TYR A 634 7.88 11.42 -19.26
C TYR A 634 7.38 12.83 -18.96
N PRO A 635 7.37 13.27 -17.69
CA PRO A 635 6.82 14.58 -17.35
C PRO A 635 7.70 15.72 -17.90
N GLU A 636 7.06 16.68 -18.57
CA GLU A 636 7.65 17.97 -18.90
C GLU A 636 7.46 18.94 -17.74
N VAL A 637 8.51 19.68 -17.39
CA VAL A 637 8.51 20.60 -16.26
C VAL A 637 8.67 22.01 -16.80
N PRO A 638 7.66 22.89 -16.65
CA PRO A 638 7.79 24.27 -17.09
C PRO A 638 8.84 25.01 -16.27
N GLU A 639 9.39 26.08 -16.84
CA GLU A 639 10.39 26.92 -16.16
C GLU A 639 9.87 27.43 -14.79
N GLY A 640 10.75 27.45 -13.80
CA GLY A 640 10.42 27.87 -12.43
C GLY A 640 9.62 26.84 -11.61
N ARG A 641 9.38 25.62 -12.12
CA ARG A 641 8.70 24.54 -11.40
C ARG A 641 9.61 23.34 -11.17
N LEU A 642 9.22 22.49 -10.22
CA LEU A 642 9.82 21.19 -9.96
C LEU A 642 8.76 20.09 -9.98
N LEU A 643 9.20 18.84 -10.19
CA LEU A 643 8.36 17.66 -9.96
C LEU A 643 8.44 17.25 -8.50
N LEU A 644 7.33 17.36 -7.79
CA LEU A 644 7.19 16.87 -6.43
C LEU A 644 6.76 15.41 -6.42
N GLN A 645 7.53 14.59 -5.72
CA GLN A 645 7.07 13.29 -5.24
C GLN A 645 6.67 13.34 -3.76
N THR A 646 5.63 12.61 -3.42
CA THR A 646 5.27 12.38 -2.01
C THR A 646 5.95 11.11 -1.50
N LEU A 647 6.38 11.08 -0.24
CA LEU A 647 7.02 9.90 0.36
C LEU A 647 6.61 9.69 1.82
N ARG A 648 6.91 8.51 2.36
CA ARG A 648 6.70 8.20 3.77
C ARG A 648 7.93 8.59 4.58
N SER A 649 7.71 9.14 5.77
CA SER A 649 8.79 9.26 6.75
C SER A 649 9.12 7.90 7.37
N HIS A 650 10.28 7.82 8.01
CA HIS A 650 10.68 6.64 8.78
C HIS A 650 9.67 6.25 9.88
N ASP A 651 9.13 7.21 10.64
CA ASP A 651 8.19 6.98 11.76
C ASP A 651 6.72 6.95 11.34
N GLN A 652 6.45 6.40 10.17
CA GLN A 652 5.13 6.37 9.58
C GLN A 652 4.88 5.04 8.88
N TYR A 653 3.63 4.58 8.92
CA TYR A 653 3.15 3.53 8.04
C TYR A 653 1.84 3.94 7.37
N ASN A 654 1.91 4.15 6.05
CA ASN A 654 0.83 4.75 5.28
C ASN A 654 0.38 6.08 5.92
N THR A 655 -0.88 6.27 6.29
CA THR A 655 -1.36 7.48 6.99
C THR A 655 -1.25 7.40 8.51
N THR A 656 -0.79 6.29 9.07
CA THR A 656 -0.56 6.15 10.52
C THR A 656 0.80 6.75 10.87
N ILE A 657 0.78 7.85 11.62
CA ILE A 657 1.99 8.57 12.06
C ILE A 657 2.32 8.10 13.48
N TYR A 658 3.43 7.38 13.64
CA TYR A 658 3.90 6.89 14.96
C TYR A 658 4.76 7.92 15.68
N GLY A 659 5.42 8.78 14.90
CA GLY A 659 6.31 9.83 15.37
C GLY A 659 6.54 10.87 14.27
N LEU A 660 7.14 11.99 14.64
CA LEU A 660 7.36 13.14 13.75
C LEU A 660 8.77 13.16 13.15
N ASP A 661 9.53 12.09 13.34
CA ASP A 661 10.93 12.03 12.95
C ASP A 661 11.11 11.23 11.65
N ASP A 662 12.03 11.70 10.81
CA ASP A 662 12.69 10.90 9.79
C ASP A 662 14.19 10.87 10.07
N ARG A 663 14.59 9.89 10.88
CA ARG A 663 15.99 9.69 11.26
C ARG A 663 16.91 9.49 10.06
N TYR A 664 16.44 8.87 8.97
CA TYR A 664 17.30 8.59 7.82
C TYR A 664 17.56 9.84 6.99
N ARG A 665 16.58 10.75 6.93
CA ARG A 665 16.72 12.05 6.27
C ARG A 665 17.23 13.17 7.19
N GLY A 666 17.40 12.89 8.48
CA GLY A 666 17.91 13.86 9.46
C GLY A 666 16.86 14.88 9.90
N ILE A 667 15.58 14.58 9.77
CA ILE A 667 14.47 15.47 10.13
C ILE A 667 13.86 15.03 11.46
N THR A 668 13.70 15.95 12.40
CA THR A 668 13.19 15.67 13.76
C THR A 668 12.11 16.67 14.15
N GLY A 669 11.05 16.20 14.81
CA GLY A 669 10.04 17.07 15.42
C GLY A 669 9.09 17.78 14.45
N GLY A 670 9.00 17.36 13.19
CA GLY A 670 8.06 17.96 12.24
C GLY A 670 8.10 17.32 10.85
N ARG A 671 7.00 17.50 10.10
CA ARG A 671 6.75 16.80 8.83
C ARG A 671 6.40 17.74 7.66
N ARG A 672 6.21 19.04 7.91
CA ARG A 672 5.97 20.02 6.84
C ARG A 672 7.31 20.50 6.28
N VAL A 673 7.95 19.65 5.51
CA VAL A 673 9.24 19.91 4.87
C VAL A 673 9.18 19.62 3.38
N VAL A 674 9.90 20.41 2.59
CA VAL A 674 10.14 20.16 1.18
C VAL A 674 11.63 20.04 0.93
N MET A 675 12.04 18.87 0.43
CA MET A 675 13.42 18.53 0.11
C MET A 675 13.71 18.92 -1.33
N VAL A 676 14.69 19.79 -1.55
CA VAL A 676 15.03 20.36 -2.87
C VAL A 676 16.54 20.27 -3.10
N HIS A 677 16.94 20.00 -4.35
CA HIS A 677 18.36 19.98 -4.71
C HIS A 677 18.99 21.37 -4.51
N PRO A 678 20.20 21.51 -3.95
CA PRO A 678 20.80 22.81 -3.68
C PRO A 678 20.91 23.74 -4.90
N GLU A 679 21.21 23.19 -6.09
CA GLU A 679 21.27 23.98 -7.32
C GLU A 679 19.90 24.48 -7.77
N ASP A 680 18.87 23.62 -7.73
CA ASP A 680 17.51 24.03 -8.10
C ASP A 680 16.97 25.04 -7.07
N ALA A 681 17.33 24.87 -5.79
CA ALA A 681 16.99 25.82 -4.74
C ALA A 681 17.66 27.19 -4.97
N ALA A 682 18.92 27.21 -5.41
CA ALA A 682 19.62 28.45 -5.76
C ALA A 682 18.98 29.14 -6.97
N GLU A 683 18.64 28.38 -8.02
CA GLU A 683 17.95 28.87 -9.22
C GLU A 683 16.56 29.46 -8.90
N LEU A 684 15.85 28.88 -7.93
CA LEU A 684 14.51 29.32 -7.50
C LEU A 684 14.52 30.32 -6.32
N GLY A 685 15.68 30.70 -5.80
CA GLY A 685 15.79 31.60 -4.64
C GLY A 685 15.30 31.02 -3.31
N LEU A 686 15.30 29.69 -3.17
CA LEU A 686 14.84 28.97 -1.98
C LEU A 686 15.99 28.76 -0.98
N ALA A 687 16.12 29.68 -0.03
CA ALA A 687 17.12 29.58 1.04
C ALA A 687 16.83 28.37 1.96
N ASP A 688 17.88 27.64 2.35
CA ASP A 688 17.74 26.52 3.30
C ASP A 688 17.13 27.01 4.62
N GLY A 689 16.16 26.26 5.12
CA GLY A 689 15.46 26.59 6.36
C GLY A 689 14.45 27.74 6.30
N SER A 690 14.26 28.36 5.12
CA SER A 690 13.12 29.26 4.87
C SER A 690 11.80 28.49 4.81
N TYR A 691 10.68 29.22 4.77
CA TYR A 691 9.34 28.65 4.62
C TYR A 691 8.72 29.08 3.31
N THR A 692 8.01 28.16 2.68
CA THR A 692 7.35 28.37 1.40
C THR A 692 6.02 27.64 1.36
N ASP A 693 5.09 28.19 0.59
CA ASP A 693 3.89 27.51 0.17
C ASP A 693 4.18 26.71 -1.10
N LEU A 694 3.71 25.47 -1.12
CA LEU A 694 3.72 24.65 -2.33
C LEU A 694 2.40 24.88 -3.07
N VAL A 695 2.48 25.24 -4.35
CA VAL A 695 1.30 25.40 -5.20
C VAL A 695 1.40 24.42 -6.35
N SER A 696 0.39 23.55 -6.49
CA SER A 696 0.26 22.68 -7.65
C SER A 696 -0.66 23.29 -8.69
N GLU A 697 -0.27 23.12 -9.94
CA GLU A 697 -0.98 23.58 -11.12
C GLU A 697 -1.42 22.35 -11.92
N TRP A 698 -2.68 22.34 -12.36
CA TRP A 698 -3.22 21.27 -13.19
C TRP A 698 -4.06 21.82 -14.33
N LYS A 699 -4.37 20.96 -15.30
CA LYS A 699 -5.11 21.30 -16.52
C LYS A 699 -6.56 21.73 -16.27
N ASP A 700 -7.06 21.54 -15.05
CA ASP A 700 -8.39 21.98 -14.61
C ASP A 700 -8.45 23.48 -14.25
N GLY A 701 -7.31 24.17 -14.22
CA GLY A 701 -7.22 25.59 -13.87
C GLY A 701 -7.39 25.88 -12.37
N VAL A 702 -7.41 24.85 -11.52
CA VAL A 702 -7.56 25.00 -10.07
C VAL A 702 -6.19 24.93 -9.41
N GLU A 703 -5.79 26.03 -8.78
CA GLU A 703 -4.59 26.04 -7.94
C GLU A 703 -4.85 25.33 -6.60
N ARG A 704 -3.93 24.45 -6.23
CA ARG A 704 -3.97 23.72 -4.96
C ARG A 704 -2.77 24.11 -4.12
N ARG A 705 -3.01 24.46 -2.86
CA ARG A 705 -1.99 25.02 -1.98
C ARG A 705 -1.76 24.15 -0.75
N ALA A 706 -0.50 23.89 -0.43
CA ALA A 706 -0.06 23.30 0.82
C ALA A 706 0.87 24.29 1.54
N PRO A 707 0.37 24.98 2.59
CA PRO A 707 1.08 26.13 3.12
C PRO A 707 2.18 25.78 4.13
N GLY A 708 3.17 26.65 4.28
CA GLY A 708 4.12 26.66 5.40
C GLY A 708 5.05 25.44 5.48
N PHE A 709 5.69 25.08 4.37
CA PHE A 709 6.69 24.02 4.32
C PHE A 709 8.10 24.59 4.53
N ARG A 710 8.88 24.00 5.44
CA ARG A 710 10.29 24.34 5.60
C ARG A 710 11.10 23.78 4.43
N VAL A 711 11.85 24.64 3.76
CA VAL A 711 12.81 24.24 2.72
C VAL A 711 13.98 23.50 3.36
N VAL A 712 14.32 22.34 2.82
CA VAL A 712 15.47 21.53 3.21
C VAL A 712 16.30 21.23 1.98
N HIS A 713 17.53 21.72 1.96
CA HIS A 713 18.49 21.35 0.92
C HIS A 713 18.85 19.86 1.07
N TYR A 714 18.53 19.07 0.05
CA TYR A 714 18.69 17.61 0.05
C TYR A 714 19.14 17.12 -1.33
N PRO A 715 20.01 16.09 -1.43
CA PRO A 715 20.49 15.57 -2.71
C PRO A 715 19.41 14.73 -3.45
N THR A 716 18.28 15.33 -3.81
CA THR A 716 17.32 14.77 -4.76
C THR A 716 17.80 14.99 -6.19
N ALA A 717 17.32 14.21 -7.16
CA ALA A 717 17.59 14.44 -8.58
C ALA A 717 17.21 15.88 -8.98
N ARG A 718 18.00 16.50 -9.87
CA ARG A 718 17.70 17.85 -10.39
C ARG A 718 16.33 17.92 -11.08
N GLY A 719 15.67 19.07 -10.96
CA GLY A 719 14.30 19.29 -11.43
C GLY A 719 13.23 18.60 -10.57
N CYS A 720 13.60 18.04 -9.42
CA CYS A 720 12.69 17.29 -8.55
C CYS A 720 12.69 17.85 -7.12
N ALA A 721 11.58 17.62 -6.42
CA ALA A 721 11.40 17.88 -5.00
C ALA A 721 10.75 16.67 -4.32
N ALA A 722 10.87 16.58 -3.00
CA ALA A 722 10.20 15.55 -2.21
C ALA A 722 9.57 16.10 -0.93
N ALA A 723 8.39 15.60 -0.56
CA ALA A 723 7.71 15.98 0.69
C ALA A 723 6.99 14.79 1.31
N TYR A 724 6.64 14.90 2.60
CA TYR A 724 5.92 13.84 3.27
C TYR A 724 4.44 13.80 2.86
N TYR A 725 3.95 12.56 2.76
CA TYR A 725 2.55 12.21 2.70
C TYR A 725 2.01 11.98 4.12
N PRO A 726 0.74 12.30 4.44
CA PRO A 726 -0.30 12.85 3.57
C PRO A 726 -0.34 14.38 3.51
N GLU A 727 0.63 15.09 4.10
CA GLU A 727 0.63 16.55 4.23
C GLU A 727 0.52 17.29 2.89
N THR A 728 0.87 16.61 1.79
CA THR A 728 0.86 17.13 0.42
C THR A 728 -0.22 16.52 -0.47
N ASN A 729 -1.13 15.70 0.06
CA ASN A 729 -2.22 15.13 -0.76
C ASN A 729 -3.13 16.18 -1.38
N VAL A 730 -3.29 17.33 -0.71
CA VAL A 730 -4.02 18.49 -1.25
C VAL A 730 -3.46 18.95 -2.60
N LEU A 731 -2.16 18.74 -2.85
CA LEU A 731 -1.51 19.14 -4.10
C LEU A 731 -1.77 18.16 -5.25
N VAL A 732 -2.25 16.94 -4.99
CA VAL A 732 -2.47 15.93 -6.02
C VAL A 732 -3.87 16.15 -6.60
N PRO A 733 -4.02 16.61 -7.86
CA PRO A 733 -5.33 16.80 -8.46
C PRO A 733 -6.08 15.47 -8.55
N LEU A 734 -7.40 15.48 -8.33
CA LEU A 734 -8.22 14.27 -8.39
C LEU A 734 -8.11 13.57 -9.76
N ASP A 735 -8.10 14.36 -10.83
CA ASP A 735 -8.04 13.89 -12.23
C ASP A 735 -6.61 13.57 -12.70
N SER A 736 -5.61 13.75 -11.84
CA SER A 736 -4.23 13.38 -12.15
C SER A 736 -4.00 11.92 -11.79
N THR A 737 -4.36 11.03 -12.73
CA THR A 737 -4.26 9.58 -12.55
C THR A 737 -3.50 8.90 -13.69
N ALA A 738 -3.06 7.66 -13.42
CA ALA A 738 -2.49 6.76 -14.39
C ALA A 738 -3.53 6.40 -15.46
N ASP A 739 -3.18 6.57 -16.74
CA ASP A 739 -4.16 6.61 -17.83
C ASP A 739 -4.93 5.29 -18.03
N THR A 740 -4.37 4.17 -17.58
CA THR A 740 -5.03 2.84 -17.67
C THR A 740 -5.64 2.37 -16.34
N SER A 741 -4.93 2.53 -15.23
CA SER A 741 -5.31 1.98 -13.92
C SER A 741 -6.13 2.92 -13.05
N ASN A 742 -6.24 4.20 -13.44
CA ASN A 742 -6.82 5.28 -12.65
C ASN A 742 -6.17 5.48 -11.25
N THR A 743 -4.92 5.03 -11.08
CA THR A 743 -4.15 5.26 -9.85
C THR A 743 -3.70 6.71 -9.75
N PRO A 744 -3.91 7.43 -8.64
CA PRO A 744 -3.45 8.81 -8.48
C PRO A 744 -1.94 8.98 -8.72
N ALA A 745 -1.58 10.03 -9.46
CA ALA A 745 -0.22 10.33 -9.87
C ALA A 745 0.58 11.08 -8.77
N SER A 746 0.59 10.54 -7.54
CA SER A 746 1.15 11.18 -6.35
C SER A 746 2.69 11.27 -6.31
N LYS A 747 3.38 10.86 -7.38
CA LYS A 747 4.85 10.89 -7.48
C LYS A 747 5.38 11.88 -8.52
N SER A 748 4.52 12.51 -9.31
CA SER A 748 4.91 13.48 -10.35
C SER A 748 3.94 14.66 -10.38
N VAL A 749 3.91 15.43 -9.29
CA VAL A 749 3.09 16.64 -9.17
C VAL A 749 3.93 17.84 -9.58
N VAL A 750 3.50 18.61 -10.57
CA VAL A 750 4.17 19.86 -10.93
C VAL A 750 3.87 20.90 -9.87
N VAL A 751 4.90 21.47 -9.25
CA VAL A 751 4.77 22.48 -8.21
C VAL A 751 5.61 23.71 -8.48
N ARG A 752 5.08 24.86 -8.08
CA ARG A 752 5.81 26.11 -7.91
C ARG A 752 5.84 26.50 -6.43
N PHE A 753 6.76 27.38 -6.09
CA PHE A 753 7.02 27.82 -4.73
C PHE A 753 6.61 29.28 -4.58
N GLU A 754 5.90 29.59 -3.51
CA GLU A 754 5.58 30.97 -3.12
C GLU A 754 6.12 31.27 -1.71
N PRO A 755 6.48 32.53 -1.41
CA PRO A 755 6.73 32.96 -0.04
C PRO A 755 5.52 32.63 0.87
N ALA A 756 5.79 32.06 2.03
CA ALA A 756 4.78 31.72 3.04
C ALA A 756 4.28 32.93 3.84
#